data_AF-A0A7S2QVS0-F1
#
_entry.id   AF-A0A7S2QVS0-F1
#
_cell.length_a   1.000
_cell.length_b   1.000
_cell.length_c   1.000
_cell.angle_alpha   90.00
_cell.angle_beta   90.00
_cell.angle_gamma   90.00
#
_symmetry.space_group_name_H-M   'P 1'
#
loop_
_entity.id
_entity.type
_entity.pdbx_description
1 polymer ?
#
loop_
_entity_poly.entity_id
_entity_poly.type
_entity_poly.pdbx_seq_one_letter_code
_entity_poly.pdbx_strand_id
1 'polypeptide(L)'
;MSKIIKEKVQSFDEKEEEAIAKGKAFFIKCKESKRFKELSSPDSSVRVKLVHVDGDSLGIGLCECILDGPLEECVAYEFIKDLRGKREGMEAKGVEKIETRKVNDHCQLFLTIRELGYTLANREARTKCYWKREGKKAWIVYEDSKELDEEFPIKPKNVVIAAKTTWEFETIHKEEGEVAQTKATYASMIDVKGSIPTVIMDHLAMNYLKSILLMKKKFDKSQEIDALRRSKVAEEMKKIQVKRDYSYKDHFKALPGKTKVKGCFFLTESSFKLVGAQKGWGITKTHANAELHEVAAYFWNFESRILKETSQDVERSTIKDDEGTWEKVVKRRVKVEGHGIKEGVREFCYIMKLIKVDKNTFELKMEAVRENNDRSSYINLTPATKQKLKVFSCNEDATIRMTRIGSLHTRIEFVTMIELGKEASDSIVKKTLLKHLDEAGEVERYFNKLVKLEGMTKEVGAALGADMVWEGGQLGGRNKRKKREKHIEKVCEESAALREVVKKYPWFVTMLKRARLGELTLNNSVSTKLECVDESQATIIGNNLSPSLRSRKIIEAGVDAWRMQNRAVGELFEEFPWMEGIFVELGKGVVKTAPWGLMFRVSFGAVTSLIDLATDIYVTLMFKNDNKLGYFHASLASLTVSLAIQLIFVFFQNRILGWQKVSREAFSVLIGLKPAVDAYRIAKGAKQEAGHAVDPLTELTGMKIIEMFSESIPGVLIQLLAIISSASKGVVIEAWISVIISALTTGYNSAVISYDWDTDPLKRQAVPDFYGYVPSNSTKRSVVFISMVFFGAGMLMIRCLTIVMLGMMGSKWVMSYIGIDLSLYLSVKVLRGDFWYW
;
A
#
# COMPACT_ATOMS: atom_id res chain seq x y z
N MET A 1 22.15 13.68 28.24
CA MET A 1 21.16 14.78 28.31
C MET A 1 19.99 14.46 29.23
N SER A 2 19.22 13.38 29.04
CA SER A 2 18.13 13.00 29.98
C SER A 2 18.58 12.99 31.45
N LYS A 3 19.75 12.39 31.76
CA LYS A 3 20.37 12.45 33.09
C LYS A 3 20.63 13.87 33.61
N ILE A 4 21.08 14.79 32.73
CA ILE A 4 21.33 16.20 33.07
C ILE A 4 20.01 16.90 33.42
N ILE A 5 18.96 16.69 32.62
CA ILE A 5 17.61 17.23 32.88
C ILE A 5 17.02 16.67 34.18
N LYS A 6 17.42 15.46 34.55
CA LYS A 6 17.00 14.82 35.80
C LYS A 6 17.69 15.38 37.04
N GLU A 7 19.02 15.56 36.98
CA GLU A 7 19.85 15.68 38.18
C GLU A 7 20.46 17.08 38.39
N LYS A 8 20.70 17.85 37.33
CA LYS A 8 21.48 19.09 37.42
C LYS A 8 20.56 20.30 37.61
N VAL A 9 20.78 21.07 38.67
CA VAL A 9 20.13 22.39 38.85
C VAL A 9 20.72 23.37 37.84
N GLN A 10 19.85 24.10 37.12
CA GLN A 10 20.27 25.06 36.09
C GLN A 10 20.46 26.45 36.71
N SER A 11 21.46 27.20 36.22
CA SER A 11 21.65 28.62 36.52
C SER A 11 21.44 29.42 35.23
N PHE A 12 20.49 30.35 35.25
CA PHE A 12 20.17 31.21 34.12
C PHE A 12 20.64 32.64 34.39
N ASP A 13 21.14 33.33 33.37
CA ASP A 13 21.37 34.77 33.47
C ASP A 13 20.06 35.58 33.30
N GLU A 14 20.11 36.88 33.56
CA GLU A 14 18.91 37.75 33.46
C GLU A 14 18.26 37.75 32.08
N LYS A 15 19.07 37.67 31.01
CA LYS A 15 18.57 37.65 29.62
C LYS A 15 17.92 36.31 29.30
N GLU A 16 18.50 35.20 29.77
CA GLU A 16 17.93 33.86 29.63
C GLU A 16 16.59 33.75 30.38
N GLU A 17 16.51 34.26 31.61
CA GLU A 17 15.25 34.28 32.38
C GLU A 17 14.18 35.14 31.69
N GLU A 18 14.55 36.31 31.15
CA GLU A 18 13.62 37.17 30.40
C GLU A 18 13.11 36.47 29.13
N ALA A 19 14.01 35.82 28.36
CA ALA A 19 13.64 35.07 27.16
C ALA A 19 12.67 33.92 27.49
N ILE A 20 12.95 33.16 28.55
CA ILE A 20 12.09 32.06 29.00
C ILE A 20 10.72 32.60 29.45
N ALA A 21 10.68 33.68 30.22
CA ALA A 21 9.43 34.32 30.65
C ALA A 21 8.59 34.79 29.45
N LYS A 22 9.22 35.45 28.46
CA LYS A 22 8.55 35.87 27.22
C LYS A 22 8.05 34.70 26.38
N GLY A 23 8.78 33.58 26.35
CA GLY A 23 8.38 32.34 25.67
C GLY A 23 7.13 31.74 26.30
N LYS A 24 7.13 31.60 27.64
CA LYS A 24 5.98 31.09 28.40
C LYS A 24 4.75 31.97 28.28
N ALA A 25 4.89 33.29 28.39
CA ALA A 25 3.78 34.22 28.21
C ALA A 25 3.13 34.09 26.83
N PHE A 26 3.96 33.94 25.78
CA PHE A 26 3.48 33.66 24.42
C PHE A 26 2.70 32.33 24.34
N PHE A 27 3.24 31.27 24.93
CA PHE A 27 2.60 29.96 24.96
C PHE A 27 1.24 29.98 25.66
N ILE A 28 1.16 30.59 26.85
CA ILE A 28 -0.08 30.71 27.63
C ILE A 28 -1.14 31.48 26.83
N LYS A 29 -0.75 32.62 26.22
CA LYS A 29 -1.63 33.41 25.35
C LYS A 29 -2.17 32.59 24.18
N CYS A 30 -1.36 31.71 23.58
CA CYS A 30 -1.82 30.83 22.51
C CYS A 30 -2.79 29.75 23.03
N LYS A 31 -2.50 29.16 24.19
CA LYS A 31 -3.32 28.10 24.81
C LYS A 31 -4.72 28.60 25.19
N GLU A 32 -4.83 29.85 25.62
CA GLU A 32 -6.10 30.49 26.04
C GLU A 32 -6.89 31.14 24.90
N SER A 33 -6.25 31.38 23.75
CA SER A 33 -6.87 32.07 22.62
C SER A 33 -8.00 31.26 21.97
N LYS A 34 -9.15 31.90 21.80
CA LYS A 34 -10.32 31.34 21.08
C LYS A 34 -10.26 31.54 19.55
N ARG A 35 -9.24 32.24 19.03
CA ARG A 35 -9.16 32.59 17.60
C ARG A 35 -8.74 31.41 16.72
N PHE A 36 -8.10 30.39 17.29
CA PHE A 36 -7.58 29.23 16.55
C PHE A 36 -8.67 28.42 15.84
N LYS A 37 -8.38 27.99 14.61
CA LYS A 37 -9.16 26.99 13.87
C LYS A 37 -8.53 25.61 14.06
N GLU A 38 -9.33 24.58 14.29
CA GLU A 38 -8.83 23.20 14.33
C GLU A 38 -8.47 22.73 12.91
N LEU A 39 -7.33 22.04 12.78
CA LEU A 39 -6.90 21.40 11.55
C LEU A 39 -6.95 19.89 11.68
N SER A 40 -7.27 19.22 10.58
CA SER A 40 -7.21 17.76 10.52
C SER A 40 -5.77 17.28 10.60
N SER A 41 -5.45 16.51 11.63
CA SER A 41 -4.19 15.80 11.73
C SER A 41 -4.29 14.44 11.03
N PRO A 42 -3.22 13.95 10.36
CA PRO A 42 -3.10 12.58 9.89
C PRO A 42 -3.22 11.55 11.03
N ASP A 43 -2.92 11.96 12.26
CA ASP A 43 -3.05 11.16 13.48
C ASP A 43 -4.11 11.79 14.40
N SER A 44 -5.20 11.07 14.63
CA SER A 44 -6.33 11.53 15.45
C SER A 44 -5.97 11.82 16.92
N SER A 45 -4.85 11.29 17.41
CA SER A 45 -4.38 11.53 18.78
C SER A 45 -3.54 12.81 18.94
N VAL A 46 -3.22 13.47 17.82
CA VAL A 46 -2.52 14.77 17.81
C VAL A 46 -3.55 15.86 17.52
N ARG A 47 -3.71 16.78 18.47
CA ARG A 47 -4.60 17.93 18.31
C ARG A 47 -3.82 19.09 17.72
N VAL A 48 -4.33 19.66 16.63
CA VAL A 48 -3.69 20.76 15.91
C VAL A 48 -4.65 21.91 15.75
N LYS A 49 -4.17 23.09 16.13
CA LYS A 49 -4.88 24.36 16.06
C LYS A 49 -4.00 25.35 15.31
N LEU A 50 -4.53 26.01 14.28
CA LEU A 50 -3.81 27.02 13.50
C LEU A 50 -4.63 28.30 13.40
N VAL A 51 -3.95 29.43 13.43
CA VAL A 51 -4.50 30.74 13.09
C VAL A 51 -3.53 31.45 12.15
N HIS A 52 -4.07 32.02 11.08
CA HIS A 52 -3.38 32.98 10.25
C HIS A 52 -3.67 34.38 10.81
N VAL A 53 -2.64 35.22 10.89
CA VAL A 53 -2.73 36.62 11.36
C VAL A 53 -2.47 37.52 10.16
N ASP A 54 -3.20 38.64 10.02
CA ASP A 54 -3.18 39.54 8.85
C ASP A 54 -1.80 39.70 8.21
N GLY A 55 -1.58 38.98 7.11
CA GLY A 55 -0.30 38.82 6.41
C GLY A 55 -0.13 37.39 5.86
N ASP A 56 0.03 37.26 4.54
CA ASP A 56 0.07 35.95 3.85
C ASP A 56 1.23 35.02 4.28
N SER A 57 2.23 35.51 5.02
CA SER A 57 3.42 34.75 5.44
C SER A 57 3.50 34.42 6.93
N LEU A 58 2.55 34.87 7.77
CA LEU A 58 2.59 34.71 9.22
C LEU A 58 1.54 33.72 9.73
N GLY A 59 2.01 32.60 10.29
CA GLY A 59 1.17 31.58 10.90
C GLY A 59 1.48 31.37 12.39
N ILE A 60 0.43 31.17 13.20
CA ILE A 60 0.56 30.72 14.59
C ILE A 60 -0.11 29.36 14.73
N GLY A 61 0.64 28.36 15.18
CA GLY A 61 0.17 27.01 15.44
C GLY A 61 0.29 26.61 16.91
N LEU A 62 -0.66 25.83 17.39
CA LEU A 62 -0.64 25.16 18.69
C LEU A 62 -0.91 23.67 18.47
N CYS A 63 -0.04 22.82 19.01
CA CYS A 63 -0.18 21.37 18.92
C CYS A 63 -0.08 20.72 20.28
N GLU A 64 -0.78 19.61 20.46
CA GLU A 64 -0.79 18.83 21.68
C GLU A 64 -0.80 17.33 21.38
N CYS A 65 0.02 16.57 22.10
CA CYS A 65 0.00 15.11 22.08
C CYS A 65 0.43 14.50 23.43
N ILE A 66 0.09 13.24 23.64
CA ILE A 66 0.65 12.41 24.70
C ILE A 66 1.78 11.55 24.11
N LEU A 67 2.93 11.55 24.77
CA LEU A 67 4.11 10.75 24.44
C LEU A 67 4.25 9.64 25.50
N ASP A 68 4.51 8.40 25.08
CA ASP A 68 4.74 7.27 26.00
C ASP A 68 6.23 7.19 26.35
N GLY A 69 6.71 8.23 27.01
CA GLY A 69 8.07 8.31 27.51
C GLY A 69 8.18 9.23 28.73
N PRO A 70 9.25 9.07 29.52
CA PRO A 70 9.51 9.94 30.65
C PRO A 70 9.80 11.38 30.19
N LEU A 71 9.48 12.34 31.06
CA LEU A 71 9.63 13.77 30.82
C LEU A 71 11.03 14.11 30.29
N GLU A 72 12.06 13.57 30.93
CA GLU A 72 13.46 13.88 30.67
C GLU A 72 13.93 13.38 29.30
N GLU A 73 13.44 12.23 28.84
CA GLU A 73 13.76 11.74 27.50
C GLU A 73 13.02 12.51 26.41
N CYS A 74 11.76 12.87 26.64
CA CYS A 74 10.98 13.67 25.70
C CYS A 74 11.63 15.04 25.48
N VAL A 75 12.01 15.72 26.57
CA VAL A 75 12.70 17.01 26.56
C VAL A 75 14.08 16.88 25.90
N ALA A 76 14.87 15.87 26.28
CA ALA A 76 16.18 15.62 25.68
C ALA A 76 16.09 15.37 24.18
N TYR A 77 15.11 14.57 23.76
CA TYR A 77 14.89 14.29 22.35
C TYR A 77 14.60 15.60 21.63
N GLU A 78 13.66 16.44 22.08
CA GLU A 78 13.34 17.68 21.36
C GLU A 78 14.49 18.71 21.38
N PHE A 79 15.20 18.85 22.50
CA PHE A 79 16.31 19.77 22.66
C PHE A 79 17.46 19.46 21.68
N ILE A 80 17.86 18.20 21.57
CA ILE A 80 18.98 17.80 20.70
C ILE A 80 18.49 17.70 19.24
N LYS A 81 19.02 18.56 18.36
CA LYS A 81 18.59 18.64 16.95
C LYS A 81 19.42 17.82 15.97
N ASP A 82 20.70 17.59 16.27
CA ASP A 82 21.70 16.90 15.45
C ASP A 82 21.71 15.37 15.65
N LEU A 83 20.70 14.80 16.31
CA LEU A 83 20.57 13.35 16.44
C LEU A 83 20.51 12.67 15.08
N ARG A 84 21.37 11.67 14.84
CA ARG A 84 21.37 10.85 13.61
C ARG A 84 19.98 10.29 13.28
N GLY A 85 19.25 9.84 14.30
CA GLY A 85 17.88 9.32 14.17
C GLY A 85 16.80 10.36 13.85
N LYS A 86 17.12 11.67 13.87
CA LYS A 86 16.22 12.74 13.43
C LYS A 86 16.44 13.18 12.00
N ARG A 87 17.58 12.84 11.39
CA ARG A 87 18.01 13.37 10.09
C ARG A 87 16.98 13.10 8.98
N GLU A 88 16.55 11.85 8.82
CA GLU A 88 15.51 11.47 7.84
C GLU A 88 14.19 12.24 8.06
N GLY A 89 13.81 12.43 9.34
CA GLY A 89 12.63 13.20 9.70
C GLY A 89 12.76 14.70 9.45
N MET A 90 13.98 15.26 9.49
CA MET A 90 14.26 16.65 9.16
C MET A 90 14.32 16.88 7.64
N GLU A 91 14.94 15.96 6.90
CA GLU A 91 14.93 15.94 5.42
C GLU A 91 13.48 15.87 4.90
N ALA A 92 12.64 15.03 5.52
CA ALA A 92 11.21 14.96 5.21
C ALA A 92 10.43 16.25 5.49
N LYS A 93 10.99 17.21 6.23
CA LYS A 93 10.44 18.56 6.47
C LYS A 93 11.03 19.62 5.52
N GLY A 94 11.87 19.21 4.57
CA GLY A 94 12.60 20.12 3.68
C GLY A 94 13.83 20.75 4.34
N VAL A 95 14.33 20.25 5.48
CA VAL A 95 15.59 20.75 6.06
C VAL A 95 16.77 20.13 5.31
N GLU A 96 17.49 20.94 4.55
CA GLU A 96 18.67 20.50 3.78
C GLU A 96 19.92 20.45 4.65
N LYS A 97 20.04 21.42 5.57
CA LYS A 97 21.22 21.60 6.40
C LYS A 97 20.82 22.02 7.80
N ILE A 98 21.47 21.42 8.79
CA ILE A 98 21.41 21.83 10.19
C ILE A 98 22.82 21.90 10.76
N GLU A 99 23.14 23.01 11.42
CA GLU A 99 24.35 23.20 12.19
C GLU A 99 23.95 23.50 13.63
N THR A 100 24.64 22.91 14.60
CA THR A 100 24.35 23.07 16.03
C THR A 100 25.61 23.45 16.78
N ARG A 101 25.53 24.51 17.59
CA ARG A 101 26.60 24.94 18.50
C ARG A 101 26.08 24.91 19.93
N LYS A 102 26.70 24.07 20.76
CA LYS A 102 26.39 24.01 22.19
C LYS A 102 27.01 25.23 22.89
N VAL A 103 26.19 25.99 23.62
CA VAL A 103 26.66 27.12 24.44
C VAL A 103 26.96 26.63 25.85
N ASN A 104 25.99 25.97 26.48
CA ASN A 104 26.12 25.33 27.79
C ASN A 104 25.18 24.11 27.87
N ASP A 105 24.90 23.57 29.06
CA ASP A 105 24.05 22.38 29.20
C ASP A 105 22.55 22.65 28.96
N HIS A 106 22.10 23.89 29.10
CA HIS A 106 20.70 24.31 28.94
C HIS A 106 20.44 25.21 27.74
N CYS A 107 21.48 25.62 27.02
CA CYS A 107 21.44 26.52 25.87
C CYS A 107 22.18 25.97 24.64
N GLN A 108 21.52 26.01 23.49
CA GLN A 108 22.09 25.64 22.18
C GLN A 108 21.68 26.66 21.11
N LEU A 109 22.63 26.95 20.20
CA LEU A 109 22.39 27.68 18.97
C LEU A 109 22.26 26.69 17.81
N PHE A 110 21.36 26.96 16.88
CA PHE A 110 21.30 26.19 15.65
C PHE A 110 20.92 27.04 14.43
N LEU A 111 21.50 26.66 13.30
CA LEU A 111 21.20 27.20 11.99
C LEU A 111 20.50 26.11 11.18
N THR A 112 19.37 26.46 10.55
CA THR A 112 18.69 25.56 9.60
C THR A 112 18.50 26.21 8.25
N ILE A 113 18.78 25.47 7.18
CA ILE A 113 18.46 25.83 5.79
C ILE A 113 17.35 24.91 5.32
N ARG A 114 16.28 25.49 4.78
CA ARG A 114 15.07 24.78 4.38
C ARG A 114 14.70 25.07 2.93
N GLU A 115 14.42 24.02 2.19
CA GLU A 115 13.80 24.09 0.87
C GLU A 115 12.27 24.06 1.04
N LEU A 116 11.58 25.07 0.52
CA LEU A 116 10.10 25.13 0.54
C LEU A 116 9.47 24.45 -0.69
N GLY A 117 10.25 24.15 -1.73
CA GLY A 117 9.77 23.72 -3.03
C GLY A 117 9.11 24.85 -3.84
N TYR A 118 8.35 24.49 -4.87
CA TYR A 118 7.52 25.42 -5.65
C TYR A 118 8.27 26.64 -6.22
N THR A 119 9.55 26.49 -6.60
CA THR A 119 10.44 27.56 -7.09
C THR A 119 10.68 28.71 -6.09
N LEU A 120 10.32 28.53 -4.81
CA LEU A 120 10.56 29.52 -3.76
C LEU A 120 12.03 29.48 -3.30
N ALA A 121 12.56 30.64 -2.92
CA ALA A 121 13.89 30.76 -2.34
C ALA A 121 14.03 29.94 -1.03
N ASN A 122 15.23 29.44 -0.76
CA ASN A 122 15.49 28.70 0.48
C ASN A 122 15.33 29.62 1.70
N ARG A 123 14.85 29.03 2.79
CA ARG A 123 14.60 29.69 4.06
C ARG A 123 15.69 29.37 5.05
N GLU A 124 16.21 30.41 5.66
CA GLU A 124 17.32 30.35 6.60
C GLU A 124 16.86 30.80 7.98
N ALA A 125 17.08 29.99 9.01
CA ALA A 125 16.72 30.30 10.40
C ALA A 125 17.95 30.22 11.29
N ARG A 126 18.13 31.20 12.17
CA ARG A 126 19.10 31.16 13.28
C ARG A 126 18.34 31.27 14.57
N THR A 127 18.49 30.27 15.42
CA THR A 127 17.66 30.15 16.60
C THR A 127 18.54 29.80 17.79
N LYS A 128 18.30 30.50 18.89
CA LYS A 128 18.81 30.16 20.21
C LYS A 128 17.72 29.45 20.97
N CYS A 129 18.08 28.41 21.70
CA CYS A 129 17.13 27.65 22.48
C CYS A 129 17.60 27.36 23.89
N TYR A 130 16.63 27.37 24.80
CA TYR A 130 16.79 27.17 26.22
C TYR A 130 15.88 26.05 26.69
N TRP A 131 16.32 25.23 27.64
CA TRP A 131 15.41 24.38 28.40
C TRP A 131 15.46 24.69 29.89
N LYS A 132 14.30 24.65 30.56
CA LYS A 132 14.16 24.88 32.01
C LYS A 132 13.19 23.89 32.62
N ARG A 133 13.57 23.27 33.74
CA ARG A 133 12.70 22.35 34.48
C ARG A 133 12.06 23.03 35.69
N GLU A 134 10.76 22.79 35.88
CA GLU A 134 9.95 23.33 36.97
C GLU A 134 9.06 22.22 37.55
N GLY A 135 9.58 21.47 38.52
CA GLY A 135 8.88 20.37 39.16
C GLY A 135 8.47 19.28 38.16
N LYS A 136 7.15 19.11 37.95
CA LYS A 136 6.54 18.15 37.01
C LYS A 136 6.53 18.63 35.55
N LYS A 137 6.94 19.87 35.30
CA LYS A 137 6.98 20.48 33.98
C LYS A 137 8.40 20.75 33.50
N ALA A 138 8.57 20.78 32.20
CA ALA A 138 9.78 21.27 31.56
C ALA A 138 9.42 22.10 30.33
N TRP A 139 10.18 23.16 30.11
CA TRP A 139 9.97 24.11 29.03
C TRP A 139 11.14 24.06 28.07
N ILE A 140 10.86 24.19 26.77
CA ILE A 140 11.89 24.50 25.76
C ILE A 140 11.44 25.74 25.02
N VAL A 141 12.27 26.78 25.02
CA VAL A 141 11.98 28.08 24.39
C VAL A 141 12.96 28.30 23.26
N TYR A 142 12.45 28.67 22.09
CA TYR A 142 13.18 28.99 20.87
C TYR A 142 12.92 30.44 20.49
N GLU A 143 13.99 31.19 20.27
CA GLU A 143 13.94 32.57 19.79
C GLU A 143 14.98 32.82 18.70
N ASP A 144 14.71 33.81 17.85
CA ASP A 144 15.64 34.21 16.80
C ASP A 144 16.92 34.78 17.40
N SER A 145 18.07 34.46 16.82
CA SER A 145 19.38 34.96 17.26
C SER A 145 20.25 35.35 16.07
N LYS A 146 21.16 36.30 16.29
CA LYS A 146 22.17 36.75 15.31
C LYS A 146 23.58 36.24 15.64
N GLU A 147 23.74 35.46 16.70
CA GLU A 147 25.04 35.01 17.21
C GLU A 147 25.81 34.09 16.24
N LEU A 148 25.16 33.59 15.18
CA LEU A 148 25.78 32.75 14.15
C LEU A 148 26.05 33.50 12.83
N ASP A 149 25.70 34.78 12.72
CA ASP A 149 25.76 35.50 11.43
C ASP A 149 27.20 35.78 10.95
N GLU A 150 28.14 35.99 11.88
CA GLU A 150 29.56 36.19 11.55
C GLU A 150 30.22 34.90 11.04
N GLU A 151 29.92 33.76 11.69
CA GLU A 151 30.48 32.45 11.35
C GLU A 151 29.80 31.85 10.11
N PHE A 152 28.50 32.12 9.93
CA PHE A 152 27.67 31.61 8.84
C PHE A 152 26.88 32.75 8.17
N PRO A 153 27.52 33.53 7.29
CA PRO A 153 26.87 34.64 6.60
C PRO A 153 25.71 34.13 5.74
N ILE A 154 24.65 34.95 5.68
CA ILE A 154 23.42 34.63 4.93
C ILE A 154 23.76 34.45 3.46
N LYS A 155 23.35 33.33 2.86
CA LYS A 155 23.65 33.07 1.45
C LYS A 155 22.87 34.03 0.55
N PRO A 156 23.49 34.56 -0.52
CA PRO A 156 22.78 35.35 -1.52
C PRO A 156 21.61 34.54 -2.10
N LYS A 157 20.43 35.16 -2.20
CA LYS A 157 19.12 34.58 -2.61
C LYS A 157 18.33 33.84 -1.53
N ASN A 158 18.88 33.60 -0.34
CA ASN A 158 18.12 32.99 0.75
C ASN A 158 17.35 34.06 1.55
N VAL A 159 16.19 33.67 2.10
CA VAL A 159 15.34 34.55 2.89
C VAL A 159 15.40 34.12 4.36
N VAL A 160 15.69 35.07 5.25
CA VAL A 160 15.76 34.81 6.70
C VAL A 160 14.37 34.79 7.31
N ILE A 161 13.98 33.64 7.86
CA ILE A 161 12.70 33.47 8.57
C ILE A 161 12.80 33.95 10.01
N ALA A 162 11.67 34.35 10.57
CA ALA A 162 11.54 34.64 11.99
C ALA A 162 10.63 33.59 12.63
N ALA A 163 11.06 32.99 13.75
CA ALA A 163 10.29 31.96 14.42
C ALA A 163 10.43 32.05 15.94
N LYS A 164 9.28 32.06 16.62
CA LYS A 164 9.21 31.92 18.07
C LYS A 164 8.46 30.64 18.40
N THR A 165 9.12 29.71 19.08
CA THR A 165 8.51 28.43 19.45
C THR A 165 8.70 28.15 20.94
N THR A 166 7.68 27.62 21.60
CA THR A 166 7.76 27.24 23.01
C THR A 166 7.05 25.91 23.21
N TRP A 167 7.75 24.97 23.84
CA TRP A 167 7.25 23.67 24.25
C TRP A 167 7.02 23.66 25.77
N GLU A 168 5.88 23.11 26.18
CA GLU A 168 5.56 22.67 27.53
C GLU A 168 5.51 21.14 27.52
N PHE A 169 6.30 20.51 28.37
CA PHE A 169 6.22 19.09 28.68
C PHE A 169 5.74 18.92 30.11
N GLU A 170 4.72 18.11 30.33
CA GLU A 170 4.10 17.88 31.63
C GLU A 170 3.95 16.38 31.90
N THR A 171 4.35 15.93 33.08
CA THR A 171 4.19 14.52 33.48
C THR A 171 2.72 14.22 33.78
N ILE A 172 2.13 13.20 33.17
CA ILE A 172 0.73 12.81 33.38
C ILE A 172 0.62 11.70 34.44
N HIS A 173 1.26 10.55 34.19
CA HIS A 173 1.21 9.36 35.04
C HIS A 173 2.61 8.85 35.36
N LYS A 174 2.80 8.41 36.61
CA LYS A 174 4.07 7.89 37.14
C LYS A 174 3.83 6.80 38.19
N GLU A 175 2.86 5.92 37.95
CA GLU A 175 2.70 4.74 38.80
C GLU A 175 3.85 3.76 38.57
N GLU A 176 4.29 3.10 39.64
CA GLU A 176 5.43 2.20 39.61
C GLU A 176 5.09 0.95 38.79
N GLY A 177 5.87 0.68 37.74
CA GLY A 177 5.63 -0.42 36.81
C GLY A 177 4.84 -0.08 35.54
N GLU A 178 4.27 1.13 35.41
CA GLU A 178 3.62 1.58 34.18
C GLU A 178 4.56 2.37 33.25
N VAL A 179 4.21 2.42 31.96
CA VAL A 179 4.94 3.25 30.99
C VAL A 179 4.73 4.72 31.34
N ALA A 180 5.81 5.43 31.66
CA ALA A 180 5.77 6.86 31.95
C ALA A 180 5.18 7.64 30.76
N GLN A 181 4.27 8.59 31.05
CA GLN A 181 3.63 9.40 30.02
C GLN A 181 3.85 10.89 30.23
N THR A 182 4.13 11.58 29.12
CA THR A 182 4.38 13.01 29.09
C THR A 182 3.44 13.69 28.10
N LYS A 183 2.70 14.68 28.56
CA LYS A 183 1.94 15.59 27.69
C LYS A 183 2.89 16.60 27.09
N ALA A 184 3.04 16.59 25.78
CA ALA A 184 3.82 17.57 25.05
C ALA A 184 2.86 18.53 24.34
N THR A 185 2.98 19.82 24.65
CA THR A 185 2.24 20.90 24.00
C THR A 185 3.23 21.90 23.46
N TYR A 186 3.07 22.37 22.22
CA TYR A 186 3.91 23.46 21.73
C TYR A 186 3.12 24.50 20.97
N ALA A 187 3.52 25.75 21.14
CA ALA A 187 3.05 26.89 20.37
C ALA A 187 4.21 27.39 19.51
N SER A 188 3.93 27.67 18.23
CA SER A 188 4.92 28.18 17.30
C SER A 188 4.31 29.30 16.47
N MET A 189 5.00 30.44 16.43
CA MET A 189 4.74 31.55 15.53
C MET A 189 5.86 31.58 14.50
N ILE A 190 5.51 31.53 13.22
CA ILE A 190 6.48 31.48 12.14
C ILE A 190 6.09 32.50 11.09
N ASP A 191 7.01 33.42 10.81
CA ASP A 191 6.97 34.29 9.65
C ASP A 191 8.01 33.81 8.64
N VAL A 192 7.51 33.17 7.58
CA VAL A 192 8.37 32.67 6.50
C VAL A 192 8.84 33.79 5.56
N LYS A 193 8.27 35.00 5.68
CA LYS A 193 8.53 36.18 4.86
C LYS A 193 8.31 36.00 3.34
N GLY A 194 8.03 37.11 2.67
CA GLY A 194 7.72 37.15 1.24
C GLY A 194 6.27 36.81 0.93
N SER A 195 5.88 36.94 -0.34
CA SER A 195 4.49 36.74 -0.77
C SER A 195 4.21 35.25 -1.03
N ILE A 196 3.76 34.53 0.00
CA ILE A 196 3.45 33.09 -0.09
C ILE A 196 1.93 32.89 -0.09
N PRO A 197 1.34 32.32 -1.16
CA PRO A 197 -0.08 32.00 -1.19
C PRO A 197 -0.55 31.17 0.01
N THR A 198 -1.74 31.45 0.54
CA THR A 198 -2.30 30.79 1.74
C THR A 198 -2.38 29.27 1.62
N VAL A 199 -2.65 28.74 0.42
CA VAL A 199 -2.68 27.28 0.15
C VAL A 199 -1.30 26.63 0.38
N ILE A 200 -0.22 27.33 0.03
CA ILE A 200 1.15 26.89 0.28
C ILE A 200 1.45 26.99 1.78
N MET A 201 1.00 28.05 2.45
CA MET A 201 1.13 28.19 3.91
C MET A 201 0.44 27.07 4.69
N ASP A 202 -0.77 26.66 4.28
CA ASP A 202 -1.48 25.53 4.88
C ASP A 202 -0.70 24.21 4.69
N HIS A 203 -0.08 24.01 3.52
CA HIS A 203 0.78 22.87 3.26
C HIS A 203 2.07 22.91 4.10
N LEU A 204 2.69 24.08 4.26
CA LEU A 204 3.87 24.27 5.09
C LEU A 204 3.55 24.05 6.57
N ALA A 205 2.38 24.46 7.06
CA ALA A 205 1.92 24.18 8.41
C ALA A 205 1.96 22.67 8.71
N MET A 206 1.53 21.82 7.77
CA MET A 206 1.63 20.36 7.90
C MET A 206 3.07 19.85 8.02
N ASN A 207 4.04 20.49 7.35
CA ASN A 207 5.47 20.14 7.51
C ASN A 207 5.98 20.46 8.92
N TYR A 208 5.50 21.52 9.55
CA TYR A 208 5.86 21.83 10.94
C TYR A 208 5.28 20.81 11.93
N LEU A 209 4.08 20.26 11.66
CA LEU A 209 3.46 19.20 12.47
C LEU A 209 4.23 17.88 12.46
N LYS A 210 5.07 17.63 11.44
CA LYS A 210 5.90 16.42 11.40
C LYS A 210 6.79 16.30 12.64
N SER A 211 7.14 17.40 13.32
CA SER A 211 7.96 17.35 14.54
C SER A 211 7.30 16.56 15.67
N ILE A 212 6.04 16.87 15.99
CA ILE A 212 5.31 16.19 17.06
C ILE A 212 4.94 14.76 16.64
N LEU A 213 4.63 14.52 15.36
CA LEU A 213 4.37 13.18 14.83
C LEU A 213 5.62 12.27 14.88
N LEU A 214 6.80 12.82 14.57
CA LEU A 214 8.06 12.09 14.69
C LEU A 214 8.37 11.75 16.15
N MET A 215 8.13 12.66 17.08
CA MET A 215 8.27 12.38 18.52
C MET A 215 7.30 11.31 18.97
N LYS A 216 6.03 11.43 18.61
CA LYS A 216 5.02 10.42 18.96
C LYS A 216 5.42 9.04 18.45
N LYS A 217 5.84 8.94 17.18
CA LYS A 217 6.33 7.68 16.62
C LYS A 217 7.57 7.14 17.35
N LYS A 218 8.48 8.02 17.79
CA LYS A 218 9.69 7.62 18.50
C LYS A 218 9.40 7.07 19.91
N PHE A 219 8.42 7.64 20.59
CA PHE A 219 7.98 7.27 21.93
C PHE A 219 6.68 6.47 21.90
N ASP A 220 6.38 5.76 20.80
CA ASP A 220 5.18 4.94 20.75
C ASP A 220 5.42 3.65 21.51
N LYS A 221 4.72 3.48 22.62
CA LYS A 221 4.72 2.25 23.43
C LYS A 221 3.32 1.69 23.59
N SER A 222 2.45 1.93 22.60
CA SER A 222 1.07 1.46 22.60
C SER A 222 0.97 -0.04 22.83
N GLN A 223 1.91 -0.84 22.30
CA GLN A 223 1.97 -2.28 22.54
C GLN A 223 2.26 -2.67 23.99
N GLU A 224 3.23 -2.03 24.63
CA GLU A 224 3.58 -2.28 26.04
C GLU A 224 2.41 -1.89 26.96
N ILE A 225 1.79 -0.74 26.70
CA ILE A 225 0.65 -0.23 27.48
C ILE A 225 -0.56 -1.16 27.35
N ASP A 226 -0.93 -1.53 26.13
CA ASP A 226 -2.07 -2.42 25.89
C ASP A 226 -1.80 -3.83 26.44
N ALA A 227 -0.56 -4.32 26.38
CA ALA A 227 -0.20 -5.61 26.97
C ALA A 227 -0.30 -5.60 28.51
N LEU A 228 0.18 -4.54 29.16
CA LEU A 228 0.09 -4.40 30.63
C LEU A 228 -1.37 -4.28 31.09
N ARG A 229 -2.19 -3.47 30.40
CA ARG A 229 -3.64 -3.38 30.65
C ARG A 229 -4.32 -4.73 30.45
N ARG A 230 -4.02 -5.43 29.35
CA ARG A 230 -4.56 -6.76 29.07
C ARG A 230 -4.21 -7.76 30.18
N SER A 231 -2.97 -7.76 30.65
CA SER A 231 -2.51 -8.64 31.73
C SER A 231 -3.28 -8.38 33.04
N LYS A 232 -3.40 -7.10 33.45
CA LYS A 232 -4.18 -6.70 34.64
C LYS A 232 -5.64 -7.19 34.54
N VAL A 233 -6.30 -6.91 33.42
CA VAL A 233 -7.69 -7.35 33.17
C VAL A 233 -7.81 -8.88 33.14
N ALA A 234 -6.87 -9.58 32.51
CA ALA A 234 -6.88 -11.04 32.43
C ALA A 234 -6.79 -11.70 33.83
N GLU A 235 -5.99 -11.15 34.74
CA GLU A 235 -5.93 -11.60 36.14
C GLU A 235 -7.25 -11.36 36.88
N GLU A 236 -7.92 -10.24 36.64
CA GLU A 236 -9.25 -9.97 37.20
C GLU A 236 -10.30 -10.94 36.65
N MET A 237 -10.24 -11.26 35.35
CA MET A 237 -11.16 -12.20 34.71
C MET A 237 -11.10 -13.62 35.30
N LYS A 238 -9.95 -14.02 35.86
CA LYS A 238 -9.83 -15.33 36.55
C LYS A 238 -10.78 -15.44 37.74
N LYS A 239 -11.09 -14.31 38.39
CA LYS A 239 -11.96 -14.23 39.58
C LYS A 239 -13.46 -14.29 39.26
N ILE A 240 -13.84 -14.14 37.99
CA ILE A 240 -15.25 -14.17 37.56
C ILE A 240 -15.86 -15.55 37.86
N GLN A 241 -17.01 -15.53 38.53
CA GLN A 241 -17.81 -16.74 38.78
C GLN A 241 -18.61 -17.15 37.55
N VAL A 242 -18.81 -18.46 37.38
CA VAL A 242 -19.59 -19.01 36.28
C VAL A 242 -21.06 -18.62 36.45
N LYS A 243 -21.65 -18.01 35.42
CA LYS A 243 -23.08 -17.72 35.37
C LYS A 243 -23.73 -18.77 34.48
N ARG A 244 -24.49 -19.71 35.08
CA ARG A 244 -25.08 -20.88 34.40
C ARG A 244 -26.25 -20.58 33.46
N ASP A 245 -26.62 -19.32 33.32
CA ASP A 245 -27.86 -18.96 32.64
C ASP A 245 -27.59 -18.43 31.23
N TYR A 246 -28.44 -18.86 30.30
CA TYR A 246 -28.61 -18.48 28.90
C TYR A 246 -27.97 -19.30 27.78
N SER A 247 -28.89 -19.88 26.99
CA SER A 247 -28.73 -20.52 25.68
C SER A 247 -28.86 -19.47 24.56
N TYR A 248 -27.80 -19.27 23.79
CA TYR A 248 -27.84 -18.51 22.53
C TYR A 248 -27.38 -19.37 21.33
N LYS A 249 -27.49 -20.70 21.46
CA LYS A 249 -27.08 -21.68 20.43
C LYS A 249 -27.80 -21.49 19.08
N ASP A 250 -28.87 -20.71 19.01
CA ASP A 250 -29.73 -20.62 17.82
C ASP A 250 -29.29 -19.56 16.78
N HIS A 251 -28.53 -18.52 17.15
CA HIS A 251 -28.04 -17.52 16.17
C HIS A 251 -26.77 -17.96 15.39
N PHE A 252 -26.10 -19.03 15.83
CA PHE A 252 -24.90 -19.58 15.19
C PHE A 252 -25.21 -20.70 14.17
N LYS A 253 -26.49 -21.08 14.00
CA LYS A 253 -26.93 -22.08 13.05
C LYS A 253 -27.03 -21.47 11.65
N ALA A 254 -25.94 -21.63 10.90
CA ALA A 254 -25.80 -21.48 9.45
C ALA A 254 -26.92 -20.69 8.75
N LEU A 255 -26.69 -19.38 8.51
CA LEU A 255 -27.50 -18.60 7.57
C LEU A 255 -27.54 -19.32 6.20
N PRO A 256 -28.69 -19.86 5.74
CA PRO A 256 -28.79 -20.39 4.39
C PRO A 256 -28.57 -19.25 3.38
N GLY A 257 -27.75 -19.51 2.35
CA GLY A 257 -27.38 -18.50 1.34
C GLY A 257 -26.21 -17.57 1.72
N LYS A 258 -25.38 -17.93 2.70
CA LYS A 258 -24.17 -17.15 3.04
C LYS A 258 -23.12 -17.17 1.93
N THR A 259 -22.49 -16.03 1.68
CA THR A 259 -21.35 -15.89 0.76
C THR A 259 -20.05 -15.97 1.56
N LYS A 260 -19.12 -16.83 1.15
CA LYS A 260 -17.76 -16.87 1.72
C LYS A 260 -17.01 -15.60 1.33
N VAL A 261 -16.36 -14.97 2.29
CA VAL A 261 -15.44 -13.86 2.03
C VAL A 261 -14.18 -14.45 1.39
N LYS A 262 -13.75 -13.86 0.26
CA LYS A 262 -12.48 -14.24 -0.37
C LYS A 262 -11.38 -13.35 0.18
N GLY A 263 -10.23 -13.94 0.47
CA GLY A 263 -9.03 -13.21 0.88
C GLY A 263 -8.89 -13.00 2.38
N CYS A 264 -9.68 -13.66 3.23
CA CYS A 264 -9.49 -13.66 4.68
C CYS A 264 -8.06 -14.01 5.10
N PHE A 265 -7.70 -13.59 6.31
CA PHE A 265 -6.41 -13.91 6.91
C PHE A 265 -6.24 -15.42 7.12
N PHE A 266 -5.01 -15.90 7.32
CA PHE A 266 -4.60 -17.30 7.12
C PHE A 266 -5.50 -18.35 7.80
N LEU A 267 -5.79 -18.24 9.11
CA LEU A 267 -6.70 -19.16 9.83
C LEU A 267 -8.12 -18.61 9.99
N THR A 268 -8.42 -17.52 9.29
CA THR A 268 -9.68 -16.79 9.44
C THR A 268 -10.66 -17.22 8.36
N GLU A 269 -11.82 -17.73 8.79
CA GLU A 269 -12.94 -18.01 7.91
C GLU A 269 -14.06 -17.00 8.16
N SER A 270 -14.30 -16.12 7.19
CA SER A 270 -15.41 -15.19 7.24
C SER A 270 -16.48 -15.51 6.20
N SER A 271 -17.74 -15.36 6.59
CA SER A 271 -18.87 -15.44 5.69
C SER A 271 -19.92 -14.40 6.06
N PHE A 272 -20.65 -13.92 5.06
CA PHE A 272 -21.65 -12.88 5.26
C PHE A 272 -22.91 -13.13 4.43
N LYS A 273 -23.99 -12.47 4.81
CA LYS A 273 -25.26 -12.44 4.09
C LYS A 273 -25.87 -11.04 4.22
N LEU A 274 -26.22 -10.42 3.10
CA LEU A 274 -27.03 -9.21 3.10
C LEU A 274 -28.50 -9.62 3.24
N VAL A 275 -29.22 -8.96 4.15
CA VAL A 275 -30.62 -9.28 4.47
C VAL A 275 -31.47 -8.02 4.19
N GLY A 276 -31.90 -7.87 2.95
CA GLY A 276 -32.59 -6.66 2.48
C GLY A 276 -31.66 -5.46 2.30
N ALA A 277 -32.22 -4.36 1.76
CA ALA A 277 -31.49 -3.11 1.64
C ALA A 277 -31.24 -2.56 3.05
N GLN A 278 -29.97 -2.39 3.47
CA GLN A 278 -29.52 -1.74 4.73
C GLN A 278 -29.15 -2.65 5.92
N LYS A 279 -29.31 -3.99 5.84
CA LYS A 279 -28.89 -4.93 6.90
C LYS A 279 -27.94 -6.01 6.41
N GLY A 280 -26.97 -6.35 7.24
CA GLY A 280 -25.98 -7.38 6.93
C GLY A 280 -25.65 -8.25 8.15
N TRP A 281 -25.54 -9.55 7.91
CA TRP A 281 -25.11 -10.54 8.89
C TRP A 281 -23.75 -11.10 8.52
N GLY A 282 -22.86 -11.23 9.49
CA GLY A 282 -21.52 -11.74 9.29
C GLY A 282 -21.10 -12.69 10.41
N ILE A 283 -20.28 -13.66 10.06
CA ILE A 283 -19.57 -14.51 11.00
C ILE A 283 -18.11 -14.65 10.59
N THR A 284 -17.22 -14.46 11.55
CA THR A 284 -15.78 -14.76 11.44
C THR A 284 -15.43 -15.83 12.47
N LYS A 285 -14.71 -16.86 12.03
CA LYS A 285 -14.11 -17.87 12.91
C LYS A 285 -12.60 -17.80 12.76
N THR A 286 -11.88 -17.76 13.87
CA THR A 286 -10.41 -17.74 13.87
C THR A 286 -9.86 -18.36 15.17
N HIS A 287 -8.53 -18.41 15.27
CA HIS A 287 -7.77 -18.97 16.37
C HIS A 287 -6.74 -17.95 16.87
N ALA A 288 -6.52 -17.92 18.17
CA ALA A 288 -5.47 -17.13 18.81
C ALA A 288 -4.55 -18.04 19.61
N ASN A 289 -3.23 -17.86 19.40
CA ASN A 289 -2.17 -18.53 20.15
C ASN A 289 -1.92 -17.82 21.49
N ALA A 290 -2.96 -17.79 22.33
CA ALA A 290 -2.93 -17.23 23.67
C ALA A 290 -3.96 -17.89 24.59
N GLU A 291 -3.78 -17.69 25.90
CA GLU A 291 -4.72 -18.17 26.91
C GLU A 291 -6.10 -17.50 26.80
N LEU A 292 -7.14 -18.22 27.18
CA LEU A 292 -8.53 -17.75 27.13
C LEU A 292 -8.74 -16.37 27.80
N HIS A 293 -8.19 -16.16 28.99
CA HIS A 293 -8.35 -14.90 29.73
C HIS A 293 -7.64 -13.74 29.03
N GLU A 294 -6.50 -14.02 28.41
CA GLU A 294 -5.75 -13.01 27.66
C GLU A 294 -6.52 -12.58 26.40
N VAL A 295 -7.08 -13.55 25.67
CA VAL A 295 -7.93 -13.27 24.49
C VAL A 295 -9.20 -12.52 24.89
N ALA A 296 -9.85 -12.89 25.99
CA ALA A 296 -11.01 -12.17 26.51
C ALA A 296 -10.67 -10.74 26.92
N ALA A 297 -9.52 -10.53 27.57
CA ALA A 297 -9.03 -9.21 27.94
C ALA A 297 -8.68 -8.34 26.72
N TYR A 298 -8.19 -8.95 25.63
CA TYR A 298 -7.96 -8.23 24.36
C TYR A 298 -9.24 -7.60 23.83
N PHE A 299 -10.35 -8.35 23.78
CA PHE A 299 -11.64 -7.81 23.31
C PHE A 299 -12.32 -6.89 24.34
N TRP A 300 -12.14 -7.15 25.64
CA TRP A 300 -12.67 -6.29 26.69
C TRP A 300 -12.01 -4.91 26.71
N ASN A 301 -10.71 -4.82 26.37
CA ASN A 301 -9.98 -3.56 26.27
C ASN A 301 -10.38 -2.76 25.02
N PHE A 302 -11.62 -2.26 25.01
CA PHE A 302 -12.23 -1.56 23.88
C PHE A 302 -11.46 -0.31 23.42
N GLU A 303 -10.77 0.34 24.35
CA GLU A 303 -9.93 1.52 24.11
C GLU A 303 -8.48 1.19 23.75
N SER A 304 -8.17 -0.10 23.50
CA SER A 304 -6.86 -0.51 23.00
C SER A 304 -6.46 0.35 21.81
N ARG A 305 -5.27 0.92 21.91
CA ARG A 305 -4.69 1.77 20.87
C ARG A 305 -4.41 0.96 19.61
N ILE A 306 -4.00 -0.30 19.78
CA ILE A 306 -3.81 -1.25 18.69
C ILE A 306 -5.13 -1.53 17.98
N LEU A 307 -6.20 -1.83 18.73
CA LEU A 307 -7.52 -2.04 18.12
C LEU A 307 -7.98 -0.80 17.36
N LYS A 308 -7.78 0.40 17.91
CA LYS A 308 -8.11 1.66 17.24
C LYS A 308 -7.32 1.86 15.93
N GLU A 309 -6.01 1.61 15.93
CA GLU A 309 -5.16 1.74 14.73
C GLU A 309 -5.57 0.73 13.65
N THR A 310 -5.75 -0.54 14.05
CA THR A 310 -6.11 -1.64 13.15
C THR A 310 -7.50 -1.44 12.51
N SER A 311 -8.49 -1.05 13.32
CA SER A 311 -9.84 -0.72 12.83
C SER A 311 -9.90 0.61 12.06
N GLN A 312 -8.84 1.43 12.10
CA GLN A 312 -8.85 2.79 11.54
C GLN A 312 -10.06 3.61 12.06
N ASP A 313 -10.42 3.40 13.31
CA ASP A 313 -11.53 4.09 13.95
C ASP A 313 -11.12 5.53 14.26
N VAL A 314 -12.03 6.46 13.98
CA VAL A 314 -11.87 7.88 14.33
C VAL A 314 -11.81 8.01 15.86
N GLU A 315 -12.68 7.27 16.54
CA GLU A 315 -12.79 7.26 17.99
C GLU A 315 -13.24 5.88 18.49
N ARG A 316 -12.69 5.47 19.64
CA ARG A 316 -13.20 4.42 20.51
C ARG A 316 -13.10 4.96 21.94
N SER A 317 -14.20 5.00 22.67
CA SER A 317 -14.27 5.56 24.03
C SER A 317 -15.29 4.83 24.89
N THR A 318 -14.98 4.71 26.17
CA THR A 318 -15.90 4.23 27.21
C THR A 318 -16.67 5.42 27.76
N ILE A 319 -17.99 5.35 27.69
CA ILE A 319 -18.88 6.40 28.18
C ILE A 319 -19.15 6.21 29.67
N LYS A 320 -19.40 4.96 30.08
CA LYS A 320 -19.71 4.57 31.44
C LYS A 320 -19.12 3.20 31.70
N ASP A 321 -18.42 3.06 32.81
CA ASP A 321 -17.88 1.78 33.29
C ASP A 321 -18.48 1.50 34.67
N ASP A 322 -19.29 0.44 34.78
CA ASP A 322 -19.88 0.06 36.05
C ASP A 322 -18.92 -0.91 36.75
N GLU A 323 -17.96 -0.32 37.48
CA GLU A 323 -16.88 -1.03 38.18
C GLU A 323 -17.43 -2.24 38.97
N GLY A 324 -16.89 -3.43 38.68
CA GLY A 324 -17.27 -4.69 39.33
C GLY A 324 -18.38 -5.49 38.66
N THR A 325 -19.09 -4.97 37.64
CA THR A 325 -20.21 -5.67 37.00
C THR A 325 -19.88 -6.33 35.65
N TRP A 326 -18.65 -6.15 35.12
CA TRP A 326 -18.25 -6.59 33.77
C TRP A 326 -19.25 -6.15 32.68
N GLU A 327 -19.82 -4.96 32.88
CA GLU A 327 -20.74 -4.28 31.98
C GLU A 327 -20.27 -2.83 31.79
N LYS A 328 -20.17 -2.38 30.53
CA LYS A 328 -19.81 -1.00 30.22
C LYS A 328 -20.47 -0.49 28.96
N VAL A 329 -20.72 0.82 28.92
CA VAL A 329 -21.25 1.50 27.74
C VAL A 329 -20.10 2.11 26.96
N VAL A 330 -19.97 1.73 25.70
CA VAL A 330 -18.87 2.19 24.83
C VAL A 330 -19.39 2.76 23.52
N LYS A 331 -18.56 3.56 22.87
CA LYS A 331 -18.87 4.24 21.62
C LYS A 331 -17.70 4.14 20.66
N ARG A 332 -17.99 3.88 19.38
CA ARG A 332 -17.03 4.02 18.28
C ARG A 332 -17.55 4.86 17.14
N ARG A 333 -16.63 5.55 16.47
CA ARG A 333 -16.88 6.32 15.24
C ARG A 333 -15.99 5.83 14.11
N VAL A 334 -16.59 5.50 12.98
CA VAL A 334 -15.91 4.92 11.81
C VAL A 334 -16.13 5.81 10.59
N LYS A 335 -15.05 6.19 9.89
CA LYS A 335 -15.17 6.88 8.60
C LYS A 335 -15.51 5.84 7.51
N VAL A 336 -16.59 6.08 6.76
CA VAL A 336 -16.99 5.20 5.66
C VAL A 336 -16.93 5.98 4.34
N GLU A 337 -16.01 5.59 3.47
CA GLU A 337 -15.82 6.21 2.15
C GLU A 337 -16.47 5.33 1.06
N GLY A 338 -17.27 5.93 0.17
CA GLY A 338 -17.91 5.27 -0.96
C GLY A 338 -17.83 6.12 -2.24
N HIS A 339 -17.74 5.47 -3.41
CA HIS A 339 -17.85 6.17 -4.69
C HIS A 339 -19.29 6.66 -4.88
N GLY A 340 -19.47 7.98 -5.01
CA GLY A 340 -20.72 8.59 -5.49
C GLY A 340 -21.70 9.12 -4.44
N ILE A 341 -21.48 8.98 -3.12
CA ILE A 341 -22.37 9.55 -2.08
C ILE A 341 -21.54 10.14 -0.93
N LYS A 342 -22.00 11.29 -0.40
CA LYS A 342 -21.36 12.15 0.62
C LYS A 342 -20.62 11.34 1.71
N GLU A 343 -19.32 11.63 1.86
CA GLU A 343 -18.51 11.17 2.99
C GLU A 343 -19.23 11.46 4.32
N GLY A 344 -19.33 10.46 5.19
CA GLY A 344 -19.98 10.59 6.49
C GLY A 344 -19.37 9.67 7.54
N VAL A 345 -19.41 10.12 8.79
CA VAL A 345 -18.92 9.33 9.94
C VAL A 345 -20.09 8.48 10.45
N ARG A 346 -19.89 7.19 10.62
CA ARG A 346 -20.87 6.28 11.24
C ARG A 346 -20.54 6.12 12.72
N GLU A 347 -21.52 6.25 13.57
CA GLU A 347 -21.39 6.14 15.02
C GLU A 347 -22.16 4.91 15.52
N PHE A 348 -21.47 4.07 16.31
CA PHE A 348 -22.04 2.90 16.95
C PHE A 348 -21.86 3.01 18.47
N CYS A 349 -22.92 2.76 19.22
CA CYS A 349 -22.91 2.73 20.69
C CYS A 349 -23.37 1.36 21.18
N TYR A 350 -22.61 0.78 22.10
CA TYR A 350 -22.84 -0.58 22.60
C TYR A 350 -22.94 -0.59 24.13
N ILE A 351 -23.75 -1.51 24.63
CA ILE A 351 -23.59 -2.06 25.97
C ILE A 351 -22.76 -3.33 25.81
N MET A 352 -21.52 -3.30 26.32
CA MET A 352 -20.62 -4.45 26.37
C MET A 352 -20.84 -5.21 27.66
N LYS A 353 -21.10 -6.53 27.58
CA LYS A 353 -21.25 -7.42 28.74
C LYS A 353 -20.37 -8.65 28.56
N LEU A 354 -19.50 -8.91 29.53
CA LEU A 354 -18.68 -10.11 29.55
C LEU A 354 -19.28 -11.15 30.49
N ILE A 355 -19.46 -12.37 29.98
CA ILE A 355 -20.10 -13.47 30.70
C ILE A 355 -19.17 -14.69 30.65
N LYS A 356 -18.91 -15.28 31.83
CA LYS A 356 -18.24 -16.59 31.94
C LYS A 356 -19.28 -17.70 31.91
N VAL A 357 -19.40 -18.36 30.77
CA VAL A 357 -20.43 -19.39 30.52
C VAL A 357 -20.07 -20.69 31.23
N ASP A 358 -18.80 -21.09 31.16
CA ASP A 358 -18.26 -22.26 31.83
C ASP A 358 -16.75 -22.08 32.13
N LYS A 359 -16.06 -23.13 32.56
CA LYS A 359 -14.62 -23.07 32.90
C LYS A 359 -13.71 -22.74 31.70
N ASN A 360 -14.16 -23.03 30.49
CA ASN A 360 -13.42 -22.95 29.24
C ASN A 360 -13.97 -21.91 28.26
N THR A 361 -15.07 -21.23 28.58
CA THR A 361 -15.77 -20.35 27.65
C THR A 361 -16.12 -18.99 28.25
N PHE A 362 -15.72 -17.93 27.55
CA PHE A 362 -16.23 -16.58 27.74
C PHE A 362 -17.08 -16.16 26.55
N GLU A 363 -18.11 -15.38 26.81
CA GLU A 363 -18.89 -14.67 25.79
C GLU A 363 -18.89 -13.17 26.08
N LEU A 364 -18.53 -12.39 25.08
CA LEU A 364 -18.64 -10.93 25.10
C LEU A 364 -19.79 -10.52 24.20
N LYS A 365 -20.82 -9.93 24.78
CA LYS A 365 -21.99 -9.40 24.08
C LYS A 365 -21.83 -7.91 23.90
N MET A 366 -22.15 -7.43 22.71
CA MET A 366 -22.18 -6.01 22.35
C MET A 366 -23.57 -5.74 21.79
N GLU A 367 -24.43 -5.16 22.61
CA GLU A 367 -25.82 -4.88 22.26
C GLU A 367 -25.95 -3.40 21.88
N ALA A 368 -26.55 -3.12 20.72
CA ALA A 368 -26.74 -1.76 20.27
C ALA A 368 -27.65 -0.99 21.24
N VAL A 369 -27.22 0.19 21.67
CA VAL A 369 -28.11 1.12 22.39
C VAL A 369 -29.10 1.69 21.38
N ARG A 370 -30.36 1.21 21.38
CA ARG A 370 -31.44 1.68 20.49
C ARG A 370 -32.26 2.78 21.18
N GLU A 371 -32.74 3.79 20.47
CA GLU A 371 -33.39 4.97 21.07
C GLU A 371 -34.70 4.65 21.82
N ASN A 372 -34.73 5.06 23.10
CA ASN A 372 -35.75 5.94 23.69
C ASN A 372 -35.23 6.45 25.05
N ASN A 373 -35.22 7.77 25.27
CA ASN A 373 -34.80 8.52 26.48
C ASN A 373 -33.33 8.39 27.00
N ASP A 374 -32.65 7.26 26.85
CA ASP A 374 -31.28 7.09 27.39
C ASP A 374 -30.17 7.59 26.46
N ARG A 375 -30.38 7.62 25.14
CA ARG A 375 -29.33 8.03 24.19
C ARG A 375 -28.94 9.51 24.33
N SER A 376 -29.89 10.39 24.64
CA SER A 376 -29.65 11.83 24.81
C SER A 376 -28.85 12.17 26.07
N SER A 377 -28.92 11.35 27.13
CA SER A 377 -28.13 11.57 28.35
C SER A 377 -26.65 11.23 28.11
N TYR A 378 -26.35 10.24 27.26
CA TYR A 378 -24.98 9.81 26.95
C TYR A 378 -24.31 10.59 25.81
N ILE A 379 -25.07 11.05 24.80
CA ILE A 379 -24.51 11.80 23.65
C ILE A 379 -24.09 13.23 24.04
N ASN A 380 -24.69 13.83 25.07
CA ASN A 380 -24.38 15.19 25.53
C ASN A 380 -23.07 15.31 26.35
N LEU A 381 -22.34 14.21 26.59
CA LEU A 381 -21.17 14.18 27.47
C LEU A 381 -19.81 14.33 26.76
N THR A 382 -19.77 14.55 25.45
CA THR A 382 -18.50 14.79 24.73
C THR A 382 -18.51 16.13 23.97
N PRO A 383 -17.42 16.93 24.02
CA PRO A 383 -17.33 18.14 23.23
C PRO A 383 -17.41 17.76 21.75
N ALA A 384 -18.35 18.36 21.03
CA ALA A 384 -18.49 18.20 19.60
C ALA A 384 -17.13 18.38 18.92
N THR A 385 -16.56 17.30 18.41
CA THR A 385 -15.53 17.40 17.38
C THR A 385 -16.27 18.01 16.19
N LYS A 386 -16.12 19.32 15.98
CA LYS A 386 -16.75 20.07 14.88
C LYS A 386 -16.11 19.71 13.54
N GLN A 387 -16.02 18.41 13.21
CA GLN A 387 -15.85 18.00 11.83
C GLN A 387 -17.12 18.37 11.08
N LYS A 388 -16.99 19.11 9.98
CA LYS A 388 -18.06 19.42 9.00
C LYS A 388 -18.66 18.17 8.32
N LEU A 389 -18.50 16.97 8.88
CA LEU A 389 -18.98 15.71 8.34
C LEU A 389 -20.31 15.34 8.99
N LYS A 390 -21.30 14.96 8.18
CA LYS A 390 -22.59 14.44 8.66
C LYS A 390 -22.33 13.13 9.42
N VAL A 391 -22.67 13.09 10.70
CA VAL A 391 -22.59 11.88 11.54
C VAL A 391 -23.91 11.13 11.45
N PHE A 392 -23.84 9.82 11.29
CA PHE A 392 -25.01 8.95 11.18
C PHE A 392 -24.96 7.92 12.29
N SER A 393 -26.05 7.82 13.06
CA SER A 393 -26.21 6.76 14.04
C SER A 393 -26.49 5.43 13.33
N CYS A 394 -25.79 4.38 13.74
CA CYS A 394 -25.95 3.02 13.25
C CYS A 394 -26.11 2.06 14.42
N ASN A 395 -26.75 0.92 14.14
CA ASN A 395 -26.93 -0.14 15.14
C ASN A 395 -26.09 -1.35 14.71
N GLU A 396 -25.41 -1.94 15.67
CA GLU A 396 -24.72 -3.21 15.49
C GLU A 396 -24.89 -4.04 16.75
N ASP A 397 -25.39 -5.26 16.56
CA ASP A 397 -25.42 -6.27 17.61
C ASP A 397 -24.36 -7.31 17.28
N ALA A 398 -23.48 -7.58 18.24
CA ALA A 398 -22.39 -8.51 18.04
C ALA A 398 -22.15 -9.38 19.26
N THR A 399 -21.63 -10.58 19.01
CA THR A 399 -21.27 -11.54 20.05
C THR A 399 -19.95 -12.19 19.67
N ILE A 400 -19.02 -12.20 20.62
CA ILE A 400 -17.73 -12.88 20.50
C ILE A 400 -17.76 -14.04 21.49
N ARG A 401 -17.70 -15.28 20.99
CA ARG A 401 -17.46 -16.46 21.80
C ARG A 401 -15.99 -16.82 21.77
N MET A 402 -15.41 -17.01 22.94
CA MET A 402 -14.02 -17.41 23.11
C MET A 402 -13.99 -18.73 23.88
N THR A 403 -13.46 -19.78 23.25
CA THR A 403 -13.42 -21.13 23.83
C THR A 403 -12.00 -21.64 23.88
N ARG A 404 -11.56 -22.06 25.07
CA ARG A 404 -10.27 -22.72 25.28
C ARG A 404 -10.25 -24.07 24.57
N ILE A 405 -9.24 -24.31 23.74
CA ILE A 405 -8.98 -25.60 23.07
C ILE A 405 -7.68 -26.22 23.58
N GLY A 406 -6.70 -25.41 23.96
CA GLY A 406 -5.46 -25.83 24.61
C GLY A 406 -5.06 -24.82 25.68
N SER A 407 -3.94 -25.06 26.37
CA SER A 407 -3.41 -24.12 27.38
C SER A 407 -3.19 -22.72 26.78
N LEU A 408 -2.54 -22.67 25.62
CA LEU A 408 -2.21 -21.44 24.88
C LEU A 408 -2.99 -21.31 23.56
N HIS A 409 -4.13 -21.98 23.43
CA HIS A 409 -4.91 -21.96 22.19
C HIS A 409 -6.39 -21.69 22.49
N THR A 410 -6.91 -20.62 21.89
CA THR A 410 -8.29 -20.18 22.06
C THR A 410 -8.96 -20.01 20.69
N ARG A 411 -10.12 -20.64 20.51
CA ARG A 411 -10.98 -20.43 19.34
C ARG A 411 -11.88 -19.24 19.57
N ILE A 412 -12.06 -18.46 18.51
CA ILE A 412 -12.86 -17.24 18.52
C ILE A 412 -13.93 -17.37 17.44
N GLU A 413 -15.18 -17.18 17.83
CA GLU A 413 -16.32 -17.07 16.92
C GLU A 413 -16.96 -15.69 17.11
N PHE A 414 -16.80 -14.83 16.11
CA PHE A 414 -17.39 -13.50 16.09
C PHE A 414 -18.61 -13.49 15.17
N VAL A 415 -19.76 -13.13 15.70
CA VAL A 415 -20.99 -12.90 14.92
C VAL A 415 -21.38 -11.45 15.08
N THR A 416 -21.70 -10.79 13.97
CA THR A 416 -22.18 -9.42 13.94
C THR A 416 -23.37 -9.26 13.00
N MET A 417 -24.30 -8.41 13.41
CA MET A 417 -25.43 -7.94 12.62
C MET A 417 -25.39 -6.42 12.61
N ILE A 418 -25.27 -5.84 11.41
CA ILE A 418 -25.13 -4.39 11.22
C ILE A 418 -26.35 -3.84 10.48
N GLU A 419 -26.84 -2.70 10.97
CA GLU A 419 -27.91 -1.88 10.37
C GLU A 419 -27.42 -0.43 10.22
N LEU A 420 -27.24 0.01 8.97
CA LEU A 420 -26.66 1.34 8.65
C LEU A 420 -27.71 2.42 8.32
N GLY A 421 -29.01 2.08 8.37
CA GLY A 421 -30.13 2.99 8.14
C GLY A 421 -30.42 3.34 6.66
N LYS A 422 -31.50 4.11 6.43
CA LYS A 422 -32.12 4.33 5.10
C LYS A 422 -31.23 4.94 4.02
N GLU A 423 -30.17 5.65 4.39
CA GLU A 423 -29.24 6.30 3.45
C GLU A 423 -28.07 5.39 2.99
N ALA A 424 -27.98 4.13 3.47
CA ALA A 424 -26.87 3.24 3.13
C ALA A 424 -27.23 2.25 1.99
N SER A 425 -26.37 2.19 0.96
CA SER A 425 -26.48 1.19 -0.10
C SER A 425 -25.93 -0.18 0.34
N ASP A 426 -26.35 -1.25 -0.34
CA ASP A 426 -25.86 -2.62 -0.08
C ASP A 426 -24.34 -2.75 -0.19
N SER A 427 -23.72 -1.99 -1.09
CA SER A 427 -22.26 -1.92 -1.23
C SER A 427 -21.60 -1.36 0.03
N ILE A 428 -22.20 -0.32 0.64
CA ILE A 428 -21.71 0.29 1.87
C ILE A 428 -21.89 -0.68 3.05
N VAL A 429 -23.07 -1.30 3.17
CA VAL A 429 -23.34 -2.32 4.21
C VAL A 429 -22.34 -3.47 4.11
N LYS A 430 -22.13 -4.00 2.90
CA LYS A 430 -21.15 -5.05 2.65
C LYS A 430 -19.73 -4.60 3.04
N LYS A 431 -19.31 -3.40 2.63
CA LYS A 431 -17.97 -2.88 2.94
C LYS A 431 -17.75 -2.73 4.44
N THR A 432 -18.70 -2.13 5.16
CA THR A 432 -18.62 -1.97 6.62
C THR A 432 -18.63 -3.32 7.34
N LEU A 433 -19.51 -4.24 6.91
CA LEU A 433 -19.57 -5.59 7.47
C LEU A 433 -18.27 -6.36 7.26
N LEU A 434 -17.71 -6.34 6.06
CA LEU A 434 -16.42 -6.99 5.77
C LEU A 434 -15.30 -6.41 6.63
N LYS A 435 -15.29 -5.10 6.88
CA LYS A 435 -14.32 -4.44 7.75
C LYS A 435 -14.41 -4.94 9.19
N HIS A 436 -15.62 -5.02 9.76
CA HIS A 436 -15.79 -5.54 11.13
C HIS A 436 -15.47 -7.04 11.23
N LEU A 437 -15.75 -7.82 10.19
CA LEU A 437 -15.36 -9.22 10.15
C LEU A 437 -13.84 -9.42 10.07
N ASP A 438 -13.13 -8.52 9.39
CA ASP A 438 -11.67 -8.49 9.31
C ASP A 438 -11.04 -8.08 10.65
N GLU A 439 -11.62 -7.11 11.37
CA GLU A 439 -11.22 -6.73 12.73
C GLU A 439 -11.18 -7.93 13.68
N ALA A 440 -12.12 -8.87 13.55
CA ALA A 440 -12.13 -10.09 14.34
C ALA A 440 -11.03 -11.10 13.94
N GLY A 441 -10.52 -11.04 12.71
CA GLY A 441 -9.36 -11.82 12.26
C GLY A 441 -8.03 -11.24 12.72
N GLU A 442 -7.96 -9.94 13.01
CA GLU A 442 -6.72 -9.27 13.45
C GLU A 442 -6.20 -9.73 14.81
N VAL A 443 -7.07 -10.33 15.63
CA VAL A 443 -6.68 -11.02 16.87
C VAL A 443 -5.66 -12.14 16.62
N GLU A 444 -5.80 -12.86 15.49
CA GLU A 444 -4.88 -13.91 15.05
C GLU A 444 -3.49 -13.32 14.77
N ARG A 445 -3.42 -12.26 13.95
CA ARG A 445 -2.16 -11.53 13.67
C ARG A 445 -1.53 -11.01 14.94
N TYR A 446 -2.33 -10.45 15.83
CA TYR A 446 -1.85 -9.86 17.08
C TYR A 446 -1.15 -10.90 17.95
N PHE A 447 -1.82 -12.02 18.27
CA PHE A 447 -1.25 -13.03 19.15
C PHE A 447 -0.11 -13.82 18.50
N ASN A 448 -0.13 -14.03 17.17
CA ASN A 448 0.99 -14.67 16.46
C ASN A 448 2.30 -13.87 16.57
N LYS A 449 2.23 -12.54 16.67
CA LYS A 449 3.43 -11.71 16.90
C LYS A 449 3.98 -11.84 18.32
N LEU A 450 3.15 -12.24 19.29
CA LEU A 450 3.57 -12.36 20.69
C LEU A 450 4.17 -13.73 21.02
N VAL A 451 4.02 -14.73 20.13
CA VAL A 451 4.59 -16.05 20.32
C VAL A 451 6.12 -15.97 20.41
N LYS A 452 6.66 -16.48 21.52
CA LYS A 452 8.10 -16.58 21.76
C LYS A 452 8.70 -17.72 20.96
N LEU A 453 10.03 -17.73 20.83
CA LEU A 453 10.76 -18.71 20.03
C LEU A 453 10.44 -20.17 20.41
N GLU A 454 10.27 -20.48 21.70
CA GLU A 454 9.96 -21.86 22.15
C GLU A 454 8.54 -22.32 21.78
N GLY A 455 7.62 -21.37 21.57
CA GLY A 455 6.23 -21.64 21.22
C GLY A 455 5.96 -21.66 19.71
N MET A 456 6.98 -21.46 18.88
CA MET A 456 6.82 -21.37 17.43
C MET A 456 6.49 -22.72 16.80
N THR A 457 5.39 -22.75 16.05
CA THR A 457 4.99 -23.91 15.24
C THR A 457 5.02 -23.55 13.76
N LYS A 458 4.94 -24.56 12.88
CA LYS A 458 4.82 -24.35 11.42
C LYS A 458 3.60 -23.49 11.06
N GLU A 459 2.50 -23.62 11.80
CA GLU A 459 1.28 -22.82 11.59
C GLU A 459 1.48 -21.34 11.97
N VAL A 460 2.15 -21.07 13.10
CA VAL A 460 2.51 -19.69 13.49
C VAL A 460 3.46 -19.07 12.46
N GLY A 461 4.45 -19.85 12.01
CA GLY A 461 5.33 -19.46 10.92
C GLY A 461 4.54 -19.11 9.65
N ALA A 462 3.61 -19.96 9.22
CA ALA A 462 2.75 -19.70 8.07
C ALA A 462 1.94 -18.39 8.24
N ALA A 463 1.34 -18.17 9.41
CA ALA A 463 0.60 -16.94 9.69
C ALA A 463 1.48 -15.68 9.64
N LEU A 464 2.73 -15.74 10.12
CA LEU A 464 3.69 -14.64 9.97
C LEU A 464 4.08 -14.41 8.50
N GLY A 465 4.26 -15.47 7.72
CA GLY A 465 4.49 -15.38 6.27
C GLY A 465 3.31 -14.74 5.52
N ALA A 466 2.08 -15.09 5.92
CA ALA A 466 0.86 -14.48 5.42
C ALA A 466 0.78 -12.98 5.78
N ASP A 467 1.17 -12.61 7.00
CA ASP A 467 1.25 -11.21 7.45
C ASP A 467 2.22 -10.38 6.58
N MET A 468 3.38 -10.93 6.22
CA MET A 468 4.38 -10.27 5.36
C MET A 468 3.85 -9.89 3.96
N VAL A 469 2.80 -10.56 3.49
CA VAL A 469 2.16 -10.30 2.19
C VAL A 469 0.75 -9.71 2.31
N TRP A 470 0.28 -9.46 3.53
CA TRP A 470 -1.07 -8.97 3.81
C TRP A 470 -1.23 -7.50 3.44
N GLU A 471 -2.26 -7.19 2.65
CA GLU A 471 -2.64 -5.84 2.27
C GLU A 471 -4.10 -5.54 2.65
N GLY A 472 -4.42 -5.58 3.95
CA GLY A 472 -5.70 -5.11 4.50
C GLY A 472 -6.91 -5.87 3.98
N GLY A 473 -6.94 -7.18 4.20
CA GLY A 473 -8.05 -8.05 3.79
C GLY A 473 -7.75 -8.92 2.56
N GLN A 474 -6.54 -8.86 2.00
CA GLN A 474 -6.10 -9.74 0.91
C GLN A 474 -4.61 -10.08 1.03
N LEU A 475 -4.27 -11.36 0.80
CA LEU A 475 -2.89 -11.76 0.50
C LEU A 475 -2.50 -11.17 -0.86
N GLY A 476 -1.63 -10.17 -0.84
CA GLY A 476 -0.98 -9.60 -2.02
C GLY A 476 -1.69 -8.41 -2.68
N GLY A 477 -0.94 -7.31 -2.83
CA GLY A 477 -1.22 -6.25 -3.78
C GLY A 477 0.05 -5.48 -4.20
N ARG A 478 -0.15 -4.39 -4.95
CA ARG A 478 0.92 -3.63 -5.65
C ARG A 478 1.30 -2.37 -4.86
N ASN A 479 1.74 -2.54 -3.62
CA ASN A 479 2.34 -1.44 -2.88
C ASN A 479 3.68 -1.00 -3.47
N LYS A 480 4.03 0.30 -3.31
CA LYS A 480 5.36 0.82 -3.68
C LYS A 480 6.44 -0.04 -3.00
N ARG A 481 7.54 -0.32 -3.71
CA ARG A 481 8.68 -1.12 -3.21
C ARG A 481 9.06 -0.76 -1.76
N LYS A 482 9.29 0.53 -1.48
CA LYS A 482 9.61 1.04 -0.14
C LYS A 482 8.56 0.68 0.93
N LYS A 483 7.26 0.66 0.59
CA LYS A 483 6.20 0.28 1.54
C LYS A 483 6.26 -1.21 1.88
N ARG A 484 6.55 -2.07 0.89
CA ARG A 484 6.69 -3.52 1.11
C ARG A 484 7.90 -3.84 1.97
N GLU A 485 9.05 -3.22 1.68
CA GLU A 485 10.26 -3.37 2.48
C GLU A 485 10.04 -2.92 3.93
N LYS A 486 9.39 -1.76 4.12
CA LYS A 486 9.04 -1.25 5.46
C LYS A 486 8.04 -2.13 6.21
N HIS A 487 7.12 -2.79 5.50
CA HIS A 487 6.19 -3.74 6.11
C HIS A 487 6.93 -4.98 6.64
N ILE A 488 7.91 -5.50 5.90
CA ILE A 488 8.78 -6.59 6.38
C ILE A 488 9.55 -6.18 7.63
N GLU A 489 10.13 -4.98 7.65
CA GLU A 489 10.80 -4.44 8.85
C GLU A 489 9.83 -4.41 10.04
N LYS A 490 8.63 -3.85 9.84
CA LYS A 490 7.60 -3.77 10.90
C LYS A 490 7.23 -5.15 11.43
N VAL A 491 7.02 -6.15 10.56
CA VAL A 491 6.68 -7.52 11.00
C VAL A 491 7.82 -8.14 11.82
N CYS A 492 9.08 -7.97 11.39
CA CYS A 492 10.24 -8.46 12.12
C CYS A 492 10.46 -7.73 13.46
N GLU A 493 10.17 -6.43 13.52
CA GLU A 493 10.25 -5.62 14.74
C GLU A 493 9.15 -5.97 15.73
N GLU A 494 7.94 -6.27 15.27
CA GLU A 494 6.79 -6.54 16.15
C GLU A 494 6.76 -7.99 16.67
N SER A 495 7.24 -8.96 15.89
CA SER A 495 7.23 -10.37 16.29
C SER A 495 8.33 -10.69 17.31
N ALA A 496 7.95 -11.30 18.45
CA ALA A 496 8.88 -11.71 19.50
C ALA A 496 9.92 -12.72 19.00
N ALA A 497 9.48 -13.79 18.33
CA ALA A 497 10.39 -14.78 17.76
C ALA A 497 11.30 -14.20 16.65
N LEU A 498 10.76 -13.40 15.73
CA LEU A 498 11.58 -12.83 14.65
C LEU A 498 12.62 -11.83 15.17
N ARG A 499 12.34 -11.07 16.24
CA ARG A 499 13.34 -10.19 16.86
C ARG A 499 14.56 -10.97 17.34
N GLU A 500 14.37 -12.15 17.92
CA GLU A 500 15.48 -13.00 18.38
C GLU A 500 16.29 -13.55 17.20
N VAL A 501 15.60 -14.00 16.15
CA VAL A 501 16.26 -14.43 14.89
C VAL A 501 17.05 -13.29 14.27
N VAL A 502 16.49 -12.09 14.19
CA VAL A 502 17.17 -10.90 13.62
C VAL A 502 18.35 -10.47 14.50
N LYS A 503 18.25 -10.62 15.82
CA LYS A 503 19.37 -10.35 16.72
C LYS A 503 20.52 -11.33 16.49
N LYS A 504 20.22 -12.60 16.21
CA LYS A 504 21.22 -13.62 15.89
C LYS A 504 21.78 -13.46 14.47
N TYR A 505 20.91 -13.16 13.51
CA TYR A 505 21.21 -13.05 12.07
C TYR A 505 20.65 -11.73 11.50
N PRO A 506 21.36 -10.60 11.63
CA PRO A 506 20.88 -9.29 11.16
C PRO A 506 20.53 -9.25 9.67
N TRP A 507 21.29 -9.98 8.85
CA TRP A 507 21.10 -10.09 7.40
C TRP A 507 19.76 -10.72 7.00
N PHE A 508 19.08 -11.42 7.92
CA PHE A 508 17.80 -12.08 7.70
C PHE A 508 16.71 -11.10 7.22
N VAL A 509 16.71 -9.87 7.74
CA VAL A 509 15.77 -8.82 7.31
C VAL A 509 15.99 -8.46 5.84
N THR A 510 17.24 -8.34 5.41
CA THR A 510 17.60 -8.06 4.01
C THR A 510 17.14 -9.19 3.09
N MET A 511 17.36 -10.45 3.48
CA MET A 511 16.88 -11.60 2.72
C MET A 511 15.35 -11.58 2.58
N LEU A 512 14.60 -11.37 3.67
CA LEU A 512 13.13 -11.31 3.63
C LEU A 512 12.61 -10.17 2.75
N LYS A 513 13.23 -8.98 2.83
CA LYS A 513 12.90 -7.85 1.95
C LYS A 513 13.01 -8.27 0.49
N ARG A 514 14.13 -8.90 0.10
CA ARG A 514 14.34 -9.37 -1.29
C ARG A 514 13.38 -10.47 -1.69
N ALA A 515 13.17 -11.47 -0.84
CA ALA A 515 12.20 -12.54 -1.04
C ALA A 515 10.78 -11.98 -1.28
N ARG A 516 10.35 -10.99 -0.50
CA ARG A 516 9.03 -10.34 -0.62
C ARG A 516 8.84 -9.58 -1.94
N LEU A 517 9.90 -9.01 -2.52
CA LEU A 517 9.79 -8.17 -3.71
C LEU A 517 9.37 -8.96 -4.95
N GLY A 518 9.69 -10.25 -5.02
CA GLY A 518 9.32 -11.10 -6.16
C GLY A 518 10.10 -10.80 -7.45
N GLU A 519 11.25 -10.11 -7.34
CA GLU A 519 12.05 -9.68 -8.49
C GLU A 519 12.73 -10.90 -9.15
N LEU A 520 12.57 -11.05 -10.47
CA LEU A 520 13.25 -12.12 -11.21
C LEU A 520 14.70 -11.71 -11.47
N THR A 521 15.64 -12.49 -10.93
CA THR A 521 17.08 -12.36 -11.18
C THR A 521 17.63 -13.66 -11.78
N LEU A 522 18.90 -13.62 -12.21
CA LEU A 522 19.66 -14.83 -12.45
C LEU A 522 19.73 -15.65 -11.16
N ASN A 523 19.65 -16.97 -11.31
CA ASN A 523 19.60 -17.88 -10.19
C ASN A 523 21.04 -18.28 -9.81
N ASN A 524 21.55 -17.79 -8.68
CA ASN A 524 22.96 -17.99 -8.27
C ASN A 524 22.99 -18.79 -6.97
N SER A 525 23.54 -20.00 -6.96
CA SER A 525 23.66 -20.77 -5.72
C SER A 525 24.63 -20.11 -4.73
N VAL A 526 24.25 -20.07 -3.45
CA VAL A 526 25.11 -19.58 -2.36
C VAL A 526 25.40 -20.72 -1.40
N SER A 527 26.66 -21.15 -1.34
CA SER A 527 27.11 -22.27 -0.50
C SER A 527 27.65 -21.84 0.87
N THR A 528 27.54 -20.56 1.21
CA THR A 528 27.99 -20.01 2.50
C THR A 528 27.21 -20.61 3.68
N LYS A 529 27.90 -20.85 4.79
CA LYS A 529 27.29 -21.24 6.08
C LYS A 529 26.46 -20.10 6.66
N LEU A 530 25.44 -20.42 7.45
CA LEU A 530 24.48 -19.49 8.06
C LEU A 530 25.14 -18.33 8.81
N GLU A 531 26.20 -18.60 9.57
CA GLU A 531 26.91 -17.61 10.40
C GLU A 531 27.81 -16.67 9.59
N CYS A 532 28.17 -17.04 8.36
CA CYS A 532 29.12 -16.29 7.53
C CYS A 532 28.45 -15.49 6.41
N VAL A 533 27.13 -15.42 6.39
CA VAL A 533 26.38 -14.68 5.36
C VAL A 533 26.54 -13.17 5.57
N ASP A 534 27.04 -12.48 4.55
CA ASP A 534 27.06 -11.02 4.50
C ASP A 534 25.78 -10.43 3.88
N GLU A 535 25.62 -9.12 3.95
CA GLU A 535 24.44 -8.39 3.40
C GLU A 535 24.27 -8.54 1.88
N SER A 536 25.38 -8.69 1.14
CA SER A 536 25.35 -8.87 -0.31
C SER A 536 24.85 -10.27 -0.67
N GLN A 537 25.28 -11.28 0.06
CA GLN A 537 24.85 -12.66 -0.08
C GLN A 537 23.39 -12.83 0.35
N ALA A 538 22.96 -12.19 1.45
CA ALA A 538 21.56 -12.17 1.86
C ALA A 538 20.65 -11.57 0.77
N THR A 539 21.15 -10.57 0.03
CA THR A 539 20.43 -10.01 -1.12
C THR A 539 20.27 -11.04 -2.24
N ILE A 540 21.33 -11.79 -2.55
CA ILE A 540 21.31 -12.86 -3.57
C ILE A 540 20.36 -13.98 -3.14
N ILE A 541 20.50 -14.48 -1.91
CA ILE A 541 19.67 -15.55 -1.34
C ILE A 541 18.19 -15.19 -1.44
N GLY A 542 17.80 -13.98 -1.00
CA GLY A 542 16.40 -13.58 -1.06
C GLY A 542 15.87 -13.44 -2.50
N ASN A 543 16.70 -12.99 -3.44
CA ASN A 543 16.33 -12.92 -4.86
C ASN A 543 16.15 -14.31 -5.52
N ASN A 544 16.90 -15.33 -5.07
CA ASN A 544 16.82 -16.70 -5.58
C ASN A 544 15.46 -17.39 -5.31
N LEU A 545 14.65 -16.86 -4.39
CA LEU A 545 13.32 -17.43 -4.11
C LEU A 545 12.42 -17.33 -5.35
N SER A 546 12.42 -16.20 -6.05
CA SER A 546 11.50 -15.96 -7.17
C SER A 546 11.75 -16.90 -8.37
N PRO A 547 13.00 -17.09 -8.85
CA PRO A 547 13.31 -18.11 -9.85
C PRO A 547 12.88 -19.52 -9.44
N SER A 548 13.13 -19.90 -8.18
CA SER A 548 12.80 -21.23 -7.66
C SER A 548 11.29 -21.47 -7.65
N LEU A 549 10.51 -20.50 -7.17
CA LEU A 549 9.03 -20.54 -7.21
C LEU A 549 8.49 -20.59 -8.65
N ARG A 550 9.07 -19.81 -9.57
CA ARG A 550 8.66 -19.81 -10.98
C ARG A 550 8.88 -21.16 -11.67
N SER A 551 9.93 -21.87 -11.29
CA SER A 551 10.30 -23.15 -11.91
C SER A 551 9.40 -24.33 -11.52
N ARG A 552 8.55 -24.19 -10.49
CA ARG A 552 7.74 -25.28 -9.93
C ARG A 552 6.24 -24.94 -10.00
N LYS A 553 5.41 -25.99 -10.14
CA LYS A 553 3.94 -25.86 -10.07
C LYS A 553 3.42 -25.70 -8.64
N ILE A 554 4.16 -26.26 -7.68
CA ILE A 554 3.83 -26.32 -6.26
C ILE A 554 4.78 -25.37 -5.53
N ILE A 555 4.25 -24.52 -4.66
CA ILE A 555 5.02 -23.47 -3.97
C ILE A 555 6.03 -24.08 -3.01
N GLU A 556 5.60 -25.11 -2.27
CA GLU A 556 6.39 -25.87 -1.32
C GLU A 556 7.64 -26.46 -2.00
N ALA A 557 7.48 -27.07 -3.17
CA ALA A 557 8.60 -27.57 -3.96
C ALA A 557 9.54 -26.45 -4.46
N GLY A 558 9.01 -25.25 -4.69
CA GLY A 558 9.80 -24.08 -5.05
C GLY A 558 10.62 -23.55 -3.86
N VAL A 559 10.02 -23.54 -2.66
CA VAL A 559 10.71 -23.18 -1.41
C VAL A 559 11.78 -24.21 -1.06
N ASP A 560 11.49 -25.50 -1.22
CA ASP A 560 12.47 -26.58 -1.00
C ASP A 560 13.64 -26.49 -1.98
N ALA A 561 13.37 -26.22 -3.26
CA ALA A 561 14.42 -26.00 -4.25
C ALA A 561 15.30 -24.80 -3.89
N TRP A 562 14.69 -23.70 -3.44
CA TRP A 562 15.38 -22.52 -2.95
C TRP A 562 16.23 -22.84 -1.70
N ARG A 563 15.72 -23.63 -0.76
CA ARG A 563 16.46 -24.11 0.42
C ARG A 563 17.67 -24.94 0.02
N MET A 564 17.50 -25.92 -0.87
CA MET A 564 18.59 -26.78 -1.33
C MET A 564 19.69 -26.01 -2.08
N GLN A 565 19.31 -24.94 -2.77
CA GLN A 565 20.25 -24.10 -3.51
C GLN A 565 21.09 -23.19 -2.60
N ASN A 566 20.60 -22.86 -1.41
CA ASN A 566 21.23 -21.92 -0.50
C ASN A 566 21.52 -22.60 0.84
N ARG A 567 22.77 -23.00 1.08
CA ARG A 567 23.17 -23.75 2.28
C ARG A 567 22.72 -23.08 3.58
N ALA A 568 22.93 -21.77 3.70
CA ALA A 568 22.49 -20.99 4.85
C ALA A 568 20.97 -21.08 5.12
N VAL A 569 20.14 -21.21 4.08
CA VAL A 569 18.68 -21.38 4.26
C VAL A 569 18.35 -22.78 4.79
N GLY A 570 19.09 -23.80 4.35
CA GLY A 570 19.01 -25.16 4.90
C GLY A 570 19.31 -25.17 6.40
N GLU A 571 20.47 -24.63 6.79
CA GLU A 571 20.89 -24.51 8.19
C GLU A 571 19.90 -23.65 9.02
N LEU A 572 19.32 -22.58 8.43
CA LEU A 572 18.29 -21.77 9.08
C LEU A 572 17.01 -22.58 9.37
N PHE A 573 16.60 -23.45 8.45
CA PHE A 573 15.39 -24.26 8.61
C PHE A 573 15.62 -25.42 9.57
N GLU A 574 16.85 -25.92 9.68
CA GLU A 574 17.23 -26.89 10.71
C GLU A 574 17.19 -26.26 12.11
N GLU A 575 17.71 -25.04 12.25
CA GLU A 575 17.66 -24.31 13.53
C GLU A 575 16.23 -23.84 13.87
N PHE A 576 15.48 -23.36 12.87
CA PHE A 576 14.12 -22.84 13.04
C PHE A 576 13.14 -23.52 12.06
N PRO A 577 12.62 -24.73 12.39
CA PRO A 577 11.74 -25.49 11.49
C PRO A 577 10.47 -24.75 11.02
N TRP A 578 9.96 -23.82 11.83
CA TRP A 578 8.79 -22.99 11.50
C TRP A 578 9.04 -22.00 10.36
N MET A 579 10.30 -21.74 9.96
CA MET A 579 10.64 -20.88 8.84
C MET A 579 10.08 -21.38 7.51
N GLU A 580 9.93 -22.70 7.36
CA GLU A 580 9.30 -23.29 6.17
C GLU A 580 7.89 -22.72 5.95
N GLY A 581 7.10 -22.59 7.02
CA GLY A 581 5.76 -22.00 6.98
C GLY A 581 5.78 -20.55 6.47
N ILE A 582 6.73 -19.74 6.96
CA ILE A 582 6.88 -18.34 6.51
C ILE A 582 7.10 -18.28 5.01
N PHE A 583 8.09 -19.03 4.50
CA PHE A 583 8.49 -18.92 3.10
C PHE A 583 7.47 -19.52 2.13
N VAL A 584 6.69 -20.51 2.57
CA VAL A 584 5.56 -21.05 1.77
C VAL A 584 4.46 -20.00 1.60
N GLU A 585 4.00 -19.36 2.69
CA GLU A 585 2.95 -18.34 2.58
C GLU A 585 3.44 -17.03 1.93
N LEU A 586 4.69 -16.63 2.23
CA LEU A 586 5.37 -15.54 1.52
C LEU A 586 5.43 -15.85 0.02
N GLY A 587 5.80 -17.07 -0.36
CA GLY A 587 5.85 -17.55 -1.74
C GLY A 587 4.49 -17.49 -2.43
N LYS A 588 3.41 -17.93 -1.77
CA LYS A 588 2.03 -17.80 -2.28
C LYS A 588 1.68 -16.34 -2.59
N GLY A 589 2.00 -15.42 -1.68
CA GLY A 589 1.77 -13.99 -1.89
C GLY A 589 2.64 -13.38 -2.99
N VAL A 590 3.90 -13.81 -3.12
CA VAL A 590 4.80 -13.41 -4.21
C VAL A 590 4.25 -13.86 -5.55
N VAL A 591 3.92 -15.14 -5.73
CA VAL A 591 3.39 -15.68 -7.00
C VAL A 591 2.07 -15.00 -7.40
N LYS A 592 1.19 -14.72 -6.43
CA LYS A 592 -0.10 -14.06 -6.70
C LYS A 592 0.06 -12.61 -7.19
N THR A 593 1.09 -11.90 -6.73
CA THR A 593 1.34 -10.49 -7.09
C THR A 593 2.33 -10.31 -8.22
N ALA A 594 3.08 -11.37 -8.55
CA ALA A 594 4.13 -11.33 -9.53
C ALA A 594 3.59 -11.11 -10.95
N PRO A 595 4.16 -10.17 -11.72
CA PRO A 595 3.76 -9.93 -13.10
C PRO A 595 4.30 -11.00 -14.07
N TRP A 596 4.80 -12.16 -13.61
CA TRP A 596 5.55 -13.10 -14.45
C TRP A 596 4.83 -13.54 -15.72
N GLY A 597 3.51 -13.74 -15.65
CA GLY A 597 2.70 -14.05 -16.83
C GLY A 597 2.71 -12.91 -17.86
N LEU A 598 2.58 -11.66 -17.42
CA LEU A 598 2.68 -10.48 -18.28
C LEU A 598 4.09 -10.35 -18.87
N MET A 599 5.12 -10.53 -18.03
CA MET A 599 6.53 -10.52 -18.47
C MET A 599 6.77 -11.51 -19.61
N PHE A 600 6.37 -12.76 -19.40
CA PHE A 600 6.56 -13.82 -20.39
C PHE A 600 5.83 -13.49 -21.69
N ARG A 601 4.55 -13.06 -21.60
CA ARG A 601 3.76 -12.74 -22.79
C ARG A 601 4.40 -11.62 -23.62
N VAL A 602 4.78 -10.54 -22.95
CA VAL A 602 5.33 -9.35 -23.59
C VAL A 602 6.74 -9.61 -24.13
N SER A 603 7.60 -10.32 -23.40
CA SER A 603 8.94 -10.71 -23.88
C SER A 603 8.87 -11.70 -25.06
N PHE A 604 8.02 -12.72 -25.00
CA PHE A 604 7.84 -13.64 -26.12
C PHE A 604 7.29 -12.91 -27.34
N GLY A 605 6.33 -11.99 -27.15
CA GLY A 605 5.80 -11.15 -28.22
C GLY A 605 6.85 -10.23 -28.87
N ALA A 606 7.81 -9.74 -28.10
CA ALA A 606 8.92 -8.95 -28.66
C ALA A 606 9.87 -9.83 -29.50
N VAL A 607 10.20 -11.04 -29.01
CA VAL A 607 11.03 -11.98 -29.76
C VAL A 607 10.36 -12.38 -31.08
N THR A 608 9.05 -12.67 -31.06
CA THR A 608 8.32 -13.02 -32.28
C THR A 608 8.25 -11.86 -33.27
N SER A 609 8.00 -10.62 -32.83
CA SER A 609 8.03 -9.44 -33.73
C SER A 609 9.42 -9.23 -34.36
N LEU A 610 10.51 -9.46 -33.61
CA LEU A 610 11.87 -9.37 -34.16
C LEU A 610 12.17 -10.45 -35.20
N ILE A 611 11.71 -11.68 -34.96
CA ILE A 611 11.84 -12.78 -35.92
C ILE A 611 11.04 -12.47 -37.19
N ASP A 612 9.80 -11.96 -37.04
CA ASP A 612 8.92 -11.56 -38.15
C ASP A 612 9.57 -10.49 -39.04
N LEU A 613 10.06 -9.41 -38.44
CA LEU A 613 10.80 -8.35 -39.16
C LEU A 613 12.04 -8.91 -39.88
N ALA A 614 12.79 -9.81 -39.24
CA ALA A 614 13.96 -10.42 -39.87
C ALA A 614 13.59 -11.30 -41.07
N THR A 615 12.50 -12.08 -40.97
CA THR A 615 11.99 -12.89 -42.08
C THR A 615 11.46 -12.02 -43.22
N ASP A 616 10.79 -10.92 -42.92
CA ASP A 616 10.28 -9.99 -43.92
C ASP A 616 11.40 -9.26 -44.67
N ILE A 617 12.46 -8.84 -43.99
CA ILE A 617 13.67 -8.29 -44.63
C ILE A 617 14.30 -9.34 -45.54
N TYR A 618 14.47 -10.57 -45.06
CA TYR A 618 15.05 -11.67 -45.84
C TYR A 618 14.25 -11.93 -47.12
N VAL A 619 12.93 -12.09 -47.02
CA VAL A 619 12.06 -12.32 -48.18
C VAL A 619 12.02 -11.12 -49.13
N THR A 620 12.07 -9.89 -48.60
CA THR A 620 12.15 -8.68 -49.42
C THR A 620 13.44 -8.65 -50.24
N LEU A 621 14.59 -9.00 -49.64
CA LEU A 621 15.86 -9.11 -50.35
C LEU A 621 15.87 -10.25 -51.37
N MET A 622 15.20 -11.36 -51.04
CA MET A 622 15.00 -12.47 -51.98
C MET A 622 14.20 -12.01 -53.22
N PHE A 623 13.13 -11.23 -53.07
CA PHE A 623 12.40 -10.67 -54.22
C PHE A 623 13.26 -9.76 -55.09
N LYS A 624 14.20 -9.03 -54.50
CA LYS A 624 15.18 -8.24 -55.26
C LYS A 624 16.12 -9.14 -56.06
N ASN A 625 16.66 -10.19 -55.43
CA ASN A 625 17.58 -11.12 -56.08
C ASN A 625 16.91 -11.93 -57.20
N ASP A 626 15.62 -12.27 -57.03
CA ASP A 626 14.82 -12.99 -58.02
C ASP A 626 14.29 -12.09 -59.16
N ASN A 627 14.74 -10.82 -59.26
CA ASN A 627 14.25 -9.80 -60.21
C ASN A 627 12.74 -9.54 -60.13
N LYS A 628 12.10 -9.85 -59.00
CA LYS A 628 10.68 -9.59 -58.73
C LYS A 628 10.48 -8.19 -58.15
N LEU A 629 10.88 -7.17 -58.91
CA LEU A 629 10.93 -5.77 -58.46
C LEU A 629 9.59 -5.22 -57.96
N GLY A 630 8.47 -5.67 -58.52
CA GLY A 630 7.14 -5.26 -58.06
C GLY A 630 6.84 -5.66 -56.62
N TYR A 631 7.14 -6.91 -56.25
CA TYR A 631 6.96 -7.40 -54.87
C TYR A 631 7.98 -6.78 -53.92
N PHE A 632 9.22 -6.56 -54.39
CA PHE A 632 10.24 -5.84 -53.62
C PHE A 632 9.79 -4.42 -53.24
N HIS A 633 9.31 -3.62 -54.20
CA HIS A 633 8.83 -2.26 -53.94
C HIS A 633 7.60 -2.25 -53.03
N ALA A 634 6.69 -3.21 -53.18
CA ALA A 634 5.51 -3.32 -52.33
C ALA A 634 5.87 -3.65 -50.87
N SER A 635 6.75 -4.64 -50.65
CA SER A 635 7.20 -5.01 -49.29
C SER A 635 7.98 -3.87 -48.63
N LEU A 636 8.86 -3.19 -49.38
CA LEU A 636 9.61 -2.04 -48.88
C LEU A 636 8.69 -0.87 -48.52
N ALA A 637 7.64 -0.62 -49.31
CA ALA A 637 6.66 0.42 -49.03
C ALA A 637 5.90 0.14 -47.73
N SER A 638 5.46 -1.12 -47.51
CA SER A 638 4.79 -1.54 -46.27
C SER A 638 5.68 -1.34 -45.04
N LEU A 639 6.95 -1.76 -45.09
CA LEU A 639 7.93 -1.51 -44.02
C LEU A 639 8.14 -0.02 -43.75
N THR A 640 8.23 0.79 -44.81
CA THR A 640 8.43 2.25 -44.70
C THR A 640 7.22 2.93 -44.04
N VAL A 641 6.01 2.51 -44.40
CA VAL A 641 4.77 3.02 -43.79
C VAL A 641 4.68 2.65 -42.31
N SER A 642 5.02 1.40 -41.94
CA SER A 642 5.10 0.94 -40.56
C SER A 642 6.05 1.83 -39.74
N LEU A 643 7.29 2.02 -40.21
CA LEU A 643 8.27 2.87 -39.56
C LEU A 643 7.79 4.32 -39.40
N ALA A 644 7.20 4.91 -40.45
CA ALA A 644 6.71 6.28 -40.40
C ALA A 644 5.60 6.48 -39.35
N ILE A 645 4.63 5.57 -39.29
CA ILE A 645 3.52 5.65 -38.33
C ILE A 645 4.03 5.42 -36.90
N GLN A 646 4.96 4.48 -36.68
CA GLN A 646 5.57 4.26 -35.36
C GLN A 646 6.35 5.50 -34.88
N LEU A 647 7.11 6.17 -35.76
CA LEU A 647 7.82 7.40 -35.43
C LEU A 647 6.87 8.55 -35.05
N ILE A 648 5.75 8.69 -35.77
CA ILE A 648 4.70 9.67 -35.45
C ILE A 648 4.11 9.38 -34.07
N PHE A 649 3.81 8.12 -33.77
CA PHE A 649 3.29 7.71 -32.46
C PHE A 649 4.29 8.05 -31.33
N VAL A 650 5.56 7.70 -31.50
CA VAL A 650 6.63 8.01 -30.52
C VAL A 650 6.75 9.51 -30.28
N PHE A 651 6.68 10.32 -31.34
CA PHE A 651 6.72 11.77 -31.26
C PHE A 651 5.55 12.30 -30.41
N PHE A 652 4.30 11.92 -30.72
CA PHE A 652 3.15 12.39 -29.96
C PHE A 652 3.18 11.96 -28.49
N GLN A 653 3.65 10.74 -28.21
CA GLN A 653 3.77 10.20 -26.86
C GLN A 653 4.81 10.94 -26.01
N ASN A 654 5.92 11.41 -26.60
CA ASN A 654 7.06 11.97 -25.86
C ASN A 654 7.33 13.47 -26.10
N ARG A 655 6.53 14.16 -26.93
CA ARG A 655 6.77 15.58 -27.30
C ARG A 655 6.90 16.55 -26.12
N ILE A 656 6.20 16.28 -25.01
CA ILE A 656 6.20 17.13 -23.81
C ILE A 656 7.48 16.96 -22.97
N LEU A 657 8.17 15.82 -23.10
CA LEU A 657 9.32 15.44 -22.29
C LEU A 657 10.67 15.87 -22.90
N GLY A 658 10.64 16.59 -24.02
CA GLY A 658 11.82 17.15 -24.69
C GLY A 658 12.43 16.27 -25.79
N TRP A 659 13.18 16.91 -26.70
CA TRP A 659 13.73 16.27 -27.91
C TRP A 659 14.71 15.12 -27.62
N GLN A 660 15.46 15.19 -26.51
CA GLN A 660 16.39 14.10 -26.14
C GLN A 660 15.67 12.78 -25.88
N LYS A 661 14.47 12.81 -25.28
CA LYS A 661 13.71 11.59 -25.02
C LYS A 661 13.10 11.06 -26.30
N VAL A 662 12.51 11.93 -27.13
CA VAL A 662 11.92 11.52 -28.41
C VAL A 662 12.99 10.91 -29.34
N SER A 663 14.19 11.49 -29.44
CA SER A 663 15.24 10.96 -30.30
C SER A 663 15.72 9.57 -29.86
N ARG A 664 15.80 9.31 -28.54
CA ARG A 664 16.15 7.99 -28.00
C ARG A 664 15.10 6.92 -28.33
N GLU A 665 13.82 7.26 -28.17
CA GLU A 665 12.72 6.34 -28.50
C GLU A 665 12.62 6.13 -30.02
N ALA A 666 12.80 7.19 -30.81
CA ALA A 666 12.82 7.13 -32.28
C ALA A 666 13.98 6.28 -32.81
N PHE A 667 15.17 6.39 -32.19
CA PHE A 667 16.32 5.54 -32.53
C PHE A 667 15.99 4.05 -32.34
N SER A 668 15.29 3.70 -31.26
CA SER A 668 14.88 2.32 -30.99
C SER A 668 13.90 1.77 -32.04
N VAL A 669 13.04 2.63 -32.60
CA VAL A 669 12.15 2.29 -33.73
C VAL A 669 12.96 2.06 -35.01
N LEU A 670 13.88 2.98 -35.34
CA LEU A 670 14.68 2.91 -36.58
C LEU A 670 15.53 1.63 -36.71
N ILE A 671 16.01 1.10 -35.58
CA ILE A 671 16.80 -0.14 -35.55
C ILE A 671 15.94 -1.40 -35.32
N GLY A 672 14.61 -1.27 -35.25
CA GLY A 672 13.68 -2.39 -35.03
C GLY A 672 13.65 -2.95 -33.60
N LEU A 673 14.30 -2.31 -32.62
CA LEU A 673 14.37 -2.80 -31.24
C LEU A 673 13.24 -2.29 -30.33
N LYS A 674 12.32 -1.45 -30.84
CA LYS A 674 11.22 -0.88 -30.05
C LYS A 674 10.38 -1.95 -29.32
N PRO A 675 9.99 -3.09 -29.93
CA PRO A 675 9.26 -4.15 -29.23
C PRO A 675 10.01 -4.68 -28.02
N ALA A 676 11.34 -4.83 -28.12
CA ALA A 676 12.19 -5.30 -27.02
C ALA A 676 12.34 -4.24 -25.92
N VAL A 677 12.50 -2.96 -26.29
CA VAL A 677 12.60 -1.84 -25.35
C VAL A 677 11.30 -1.68 -24.56
N ASP A 678 10.15 -1.73 -25.22
CA ASP A 678 8.84 -1.63 -24.58
C ASP A 678 8.55 -2.83 -23.70
N ALA A 679 8.90 -4.03 -24.19
CA ALA A 679 8.79 -5.23 -23.40
C ALA A 679 9.62 -5.18 -22.13
N TYR A 680 10.87 -4.70 -22.24
CA TYR A 680 11.75 -4.49 -21.09
C TYR A 680 11.19 -3.44 -20.11
N ARG A 681 10.63 -2.34 -20.63
CA ARG A 681 10.03 -1.27 -19.81
C ARG A 681 8.82 -1.76 -19.00
N ILE A 682 7.89 -2.47 -19.65
CA ILE A 682 6.75 -3.10 -18.99
C ILE A 682 7.24 -4.17 -18.01
N ALA A 683 8.27 -4.91 -18.39
CA ALA A 683 8.86 -5.94 -17.56
C ALA A 683 9.48 -5.39 -16.26
N LYS A 684 10.09 -4.22 -16.32
CA LYS A 684 10.59 -3.50 -15.14
C LYS A 684 9.47 -2.80 -14.35
N GLY A 685 8.22 -2.92 -14.78
CA GLY A 685 7.08 -2.30 -14.10
C GLY A 685 7.10 -0.78 -14.17
N ALA A 686 7.63 -0.20 -15.26
CA ALA A 686 7.59 1.23 -15.47
C ALA A 686 6.14 1.74 -15.43
N LYS A 687 5.94 2.89 -14.79
CA LYS A 687 4.65 3.57 -14.74
C LYS A 687 4.66 4.72 -15.75
N GLN A 688 3.47 5.20 -16.09
CA GLN A 688 3.30 6.43 -16.86
C GLN A 688 4.01 7.58 -16.13
N GLU A 689 4.94 8.24 -16.83
CA GLU A 689 5.63 9.42 -16.33
C GLU A 689 4.75 10.67 -16.54
N ALA A 690 4.94 11.70 -15.70
CA ALA A 690 4.22 12.97 -15.88
C ALA A 690 4.62 13.59 -17.23
N GLY A 691 3.66 13.75 -18.14
CA GLY A 691 3.88 14.23 -19.51
C GLY A 691 3.78 13.17 -20.62
N HIS A 692 3.63 11.88 -20.27
CA HIS A 692 3.26 10.83 -21.23
C HIS A 692 1.76 10.86 -21.54
N ALA A 693 1.37 10.66 -22.80
CA ALA A 693 -0.04 10.64 -23.20
C ALA A 693 -0.76 9.35 -22.77
N VAL A 694 -0.09 8.20 -22.90
CA VAL A 694 -0.62 6.88 -22.49
C VAL A 694 0.36 6.12 -21.59
N ASP A 695 -0.12 5.11 -20.87
CA ASP A 695 0.72 4.24 -20.04
C ASP A 695 1.54 3.24 -20.90
N PRO A 696 2.64 2.66 -20.36
CA PRO A 696 3.53 1.79 -21.13
C PRO A 696 2.86 0.55 -21.77
N LEU A 697 1.82 -0.02 -21.16
CA LEU A 697 1.11 -1.18 -21.72
C LEU A 697 0.26 -0.76 -22.93
N THR A 698 -0.39 0.40 -22.83
CA THR A 698 -1.13 0.99 -23.94
C THR A 698 -0.20 1.43 -25.08
N GLU A 699 0.99 1.96 -24.76
CA GLU A 699 2.03 2.25 -25.76
C GLU A 699 2.44 1.00 -26.54
N LEU A 700 2.76 -0.11 -25.85
CA LEU A 700 3.08 -1.39 -26.52
C LEU A 700 1.92 -1.90 -27.37
N THR A 701 0.69 -1.76 -26.87
CA THR A 701 -0.52 -2.15 -27.61
C THR A 701 -0.65 -1.34 -28.91
N GLY A 702 -0.43 -0.02 -28.83
CA GLY A 702 -0.44 0.86 -30.00
C GLY A 702 0.62 0.47 -31.04
N MET A 703 1.84 0.18 -30.59
CA MET A 703 2.92 -0.26 -31.49
C MET A 703 2.57 -1.57 -32.20
N LYS A 704 2.06 -2.56 -31.47
CA LYS A 704 1.63 -3.84 -32.05
C LYS A 704 0.50 -3.66 -33.06
N ILE A 705 -0.45 -2.76 -32.81
CA ILE A 705 -1.54 -2.48 -33.76
C ILE A 705 -0.98 -1.85 -35.04
N ILE A 706 -0.03 -0.93 -34.92
CA ILE A 706 0.65 -0.31 -36.06
C ILE A 706 1.42 -1.37 -36.88
N GLU A 707 2.21 -2.22 -36.21
CA GLU A 707 2.92 -3.34 -36.84
C GLU A 707 1.94 -4.25 -37.61
N MET A 708 0.88 -4.73 -36.95
CA MET A 708 -0.10 -5.63 -37.57
C MET A 708 -0.76 -4.99 -38.79
N PHE A 709 -1.14 -3.70 -38.70
CA PHE A 709 -1.86 -2.99 -39.76
C PHE A 709 -0.97 -2.64 -40.97
N SER A 710 0.23 -2.12 -40.72
CA SER A 710 1.08 -1.52 -41.75
C SER A 710 2.12 -2.47 -42.31
N GLU A 711 2.44 -3.55 -41.61
CA GLU A 711 3.52 -4.48 -41.96
C GLU A 711 3.00 -5.92 -42.08
N SER A 712 2.50 -6.53 -41.00
CA SER A 712 2.20 -7.97 -41.01
C SER A 712 1.05 -8.34 -41.96
N ILE A 713 -0.07 -7.60 -41.96
CA ILE A 713 -1.20 -7.89 -42.87
C ILE A 713 -0.81 -7.67 -44.35
N PRO A 714 -0.25 -6.51 -44.75
CA PRO A 714 0.22 -6.32 -46.13
C PRO A 714 1.33 -7.29 -46.54
N GLY A 715 2.27 -7.60 -45.63
CA GLY A 715 3.36 -8.55 -45.85
C GLY A 715 2.83 -9.94 -46.20
N VAL A 716 1.89 -10.47 -45.40
CA VAL A 716 1.21 -11.75 -45.69
C VAL A 716 0.51 -11.72 -47.06
N LEU A 717 -0.18 -10.64 -47.41
CA LEU A 717 -0.84 -10.50 -48.71
C LEU A 717 0.16 -10.52 -49.89
N ILE A 718 1.24 -9.74 -49.79
CA ILE A 718 2.27 -9.64 -50.84
C ILE A 718 2.98 -10.97 -51.03
N GLN A 719 3.36 -11.64 -49.93
CA GLN A 719 4.03 -12.93 -49.96
C GLN A 719 3.11 -14.03 -50.52
N LEU A 720 1.85 -14.09 -50.10
CA LEU A 720 0.87 -15.04 -50.67
C LEU A 720 0.64 -14.80 -52.17
N LEU A 721 0.50 -13.53 -52.60
CA LEU A 721 0.36 -13.19 -54.01
C LEU A 721 1.59 -13.60 -54.81
N ALA A 722 2.79 -13.37 -54.28
CA ALA A 722 4.04 -13.77 -54.92
C ALA A 722 4.15 -15.30 -55.05
N ILE A 723 3.78 -16.05 -54.00
CA ILE A 723 3.80 -17.52 -53.98
C ILE A 723 2.82 -18.07 -55.02
N ILE A 724 1.56 -17.63 -55.00
CA ILE A 724 0.51 -18.16 -55.87
C ILE A 724 0.77 -17.79 -57.33
N SER A 725 1.26 -16.59 -57.60
CA SER A 725 1.62 -16.15 -58.96
C SER A 725 2.88 -16.82 -59.50
N SER A 726 3.71 -17.43 -58.63
CA SER A 726 4.96 -18.11 -59.00
C SER A 726 4.86 -19.64 -59.00
N ALA A 727 3.65 -20.20 -58.80
CA ALA A 727 3.43 -21.63 -58.55
C ALA A 727 3.93 -22.57 -59.67
N SER A 728 4.19 -22.07 -60.88
CA SER A 728 4.67 -22.87 -62.02
C SER A 728 6.20 -23.09 -62.09
N LYS A 729 7.01 -22.49 -61.20
CA LYS A 729 8.49 -22.54 -61.25
C LYS A 729 9.19 -23.18 -60.04
N GLY A 730 8.47 -23.95 -59.24
CA GLY A 730 8.99 -24.52 -58.00
C GLY A 730 8.79 -23.55 -56.84
N VAL A 731 8.15 -24.05 -55.78
CA VAL A 731 7.78 -23.25 -54.61
C VAL A 731 9.01 -23.00 -53.75
N VAL A 732 9.24 -21.75 -53.37
CA VAL A 732 10.29 -21.35 -52.42
C VAL A 732 9.74 -21.61 -51.01
N ILE A 733 10.20 -22.68 -50.36
CA ILE A 733 9.76 -23.13 -49.03
C ILE A 733 9.91 -22.01 -47.99
N GLU A 734 10.93 -21.18 -48.16
CA GLU A 734 11.29 -20.04 -47.33
C GLU A 734 10.18 -18.97 -47.28
N ALA A 735 9.47 -18.74 -48.38
CA ALA A 735 8.37 -17.77 -48.43
C ALA A 735 7.14 -18.27 -47.66
N TRP A 736 6.84 -19.57 -47.71
CA TRP A 736 5.76 -20.16 -46.91
C TRP A 736 6.07 -20.12 -45.42
N ILE A 737 7.34 -20.35 -45.03
CA ILE A 737 7.77 -20.24 -43.64
C ILE A 737 7.57 -18.81 -43.13
N SER A 738 7.95 -17.80 -43.92
CA SER A 738 7.74 -16.38 -43.57
C SER A 738 6.26 -16.04 -43.37
N VAL A 739 5.39 -16.48 -44.29
CA VAL A 739 3.94 -16.27 -44.18
C VAL A 739 3.36 -16.90 -42.90
N ILE A 740 3.77 -18.13 -42.58
CA ILE A 740 3.30 -18.83 -41.37
C ILE A 740 3.78 -18.11 -40.10
N ILE A 741 5.05 -17.69 -40.06
CA ILE A 741 5.62 -16.93 -38.93
C ILE A 741 4.84 -15.63 -38.74
N SER A 742 4.60 -14.86 -39.80
CA SER A 742 3.87 -13.59 -39.72
C SER A 742 2.42 -13.78 -39.30
N ALA A 743 1.74 -14.81 -39.80
CA ALA A 743 0.39 -15.14 -39.37
C ALA A 743 0.31 -15.53 -37.89
N LEU A 744 1.25 -16.37 -37.40
CA LEU A 744 1.31 -16.77 -36.00
C LEU A 744 1.70 -15.62 -35.08
N THR A 745 2.64 -14.76 -35.48
CA THR A 745 3.03 -13.55 -34.73
C THR A 745 1.86 -12.57 -34.63
N THR A 746 1.12 -12.37 -35.73
CA THR A 746 -0.08 -11.53 -35.74
C THR A 746 -1.19 -12.11 -34.87
N GLY A 747 -1.43 -13.41 -34.96
CA GLY A 747 -2.38 -14.12 -34.09
C GLY A 747 -2.00 -14.02 -32.62
N TYR A 748 -0.71 -14.15 -32.30
CA TYR A 748 -0.17 -14.00 -30.95
C TYR A 748 -0.36 -12.58 -30.41
N ASN A 749 0.00 -11.56 -31.20
CA ASN A 749 -0.15 -10.16 -30.82
C ASN A 749 -1.62 -9.80 -30.56
N SER A 750 -2.54 -10.22 -31.44
CA SER A 750 -3.98 -10.05 -31.25
C SER A 750 -4.49 -10.72 -29.97
N ALA A 751 -4.03 -11.95 -29.71
CA ALA A 751 -4.41 -12.70 -28.52
C ALA A 751 -3.89 -12.03 -27.23
N VAL A 752 -2.66 -11.51 -27.22
CA VAL A 752 -2.09 -10.78 -26.08
C VAL A 752 -2.90 -9.53 -25.76
N ILE A 753 -3.19 -8.70 -26.77
CA ILE A 753 -3.98 -7.46 -26.59
C ILE A 753 -5.35 -7.80 -25.97
N SER A 754 -6.04 -8.76 -26.57
CA SER A 754 -7.37 -9.18 -26.13
C SER A 754 -7.33 -9.79 -24.73
N TYR A 755 -6.34 -10.62 -24.42
CA TYR A 755 -6.17 -11.26 -23.12
C TYR A 755 -5.83 -10.24 -22.02
N ASP A 756 -4.94 -9.30 -22.29
CA ASP A 756 -4.51 -8.29 -21.31
C ASP A 756 -5.66 -7.34 -20.97
N TRP A 757 -6.46 -6.95 -21.97
CA TRP A 757 -7.64 -6.12 -21.77
C TRP A 757 -8.76 -6.89 -21.08
N ASP A 758 -8.99 -8.15 -21.44
CA ASP A 758 -10.00 -8.99 -20.79
C ASP A 758 -9.65 -9.27 -19.34
N THR A 759 -8.39 -9.52 -19.01
CA THR A 759 -7.99 -9.90 -17.63
C THR A 759 -7.78 -8.72 -16.69
N ASP A 760 -7.96 -7.48 -17.15
CA ASP A 760 -7.87 -6.28 -16.32
C ASP A 760 -9.06 -6.19 -15.34
N PRO A 761 -8.81 -6.13 -14.01
CA PRO A 761 -9.86 -6.04 -13.00
C PRO A 761 -10.75 -4.79 -13.14
N LEU A 762 -10.18 -3.63 -13.51
CA LEU A 762 -10.94 -2.38 -13.63
C LEU A 762 -11.89 -2.46 -14.82
N LYS A 763 -11.42 -3.02 -15.94
CA LYS A 763 -12.24 -3.19 -17.14
C LYS A 763 -13.34 -4.24 -16.96
N ARG A 764 -13.03 -5.37 -16.33
CA ARG A 764 -14.04 -6.38 -15.93
C ARG A 764 -15.11 -5.82 -15.00
N GLN A 765 -14.72 -4.91 -14.10
CA GLN A 765 -15.67 -4.28 -13.20
C GLN A 765 -16.54 -3.23 -13.92
N ALA A 766 -15.96 -2.45 -14.85
CA ALA A 766 -16.65 -1.41 -15.58
C ALA A 766 -17.62 -1.97 -16.64
N VAL A 767 -17.23 -3.03 -17.36
CA VAL A 767 -18.02 -3.62 -18.44
C VAL A 767 -18.01 -5.17 -18.35
N PRO A 768 -18.72 -5.75 -17.36
CA PRO A 768 -18.69 -7.18 -17.09
C PRO A 768 -19.32 -8.04 -18.20
N ASP A 769 -20.18 -7.46 -19.04
CA ASP A 769 -20.81 -8.18 -20.16
C ASP A 769 -19.88 -8.32 -21.38
N PHE A 770 -18.86 -7.45 -21.48
CA PHE A 770 -17.88 -7.47 -22.56
C PHE A 770 -16.58 -8.17 -22.15
N TYR A 771 -16.11 -7.93 -20.93
CA TYR A 771 -14.89 -8.53 -20.38
C TYR A 771 -15.23 -9.60 -19.34
N GLY A 772 -14.42 -10.66 -19.28
CA GLY A 772 -14.59 -11.80 -18.39
C GLY A 772 -14.61 -13.16 -19.08
N TYR A 773 -14.43 -13.21 -20.40
CA TYR A 773 -14.46 -14.47 -21.15
C TYR A 773 -13.23 -15.34 -20.93
N VAL A 774 -12.09 -14.77 -20.48
CA VAL A 774 -10.94 -15.57 -20.05
C VAL A 774 -11.19 -16.12 -18.64
N PRO A 775 -11.22 -17.45 -18.46
CA PRO A 775 -11.54 -18.09 -17.19
C PRO A 775 -10.47 -17.84 -16.13
N SER A 776 -10.86 -17.99 -14.86
CA SER A 776 -9.97 -17.84 -13.70
C SER A 776 -9.05 -19.04 -13.47
N ASN A 777 -9.43 -20.23 -13.96
CA ASN A 777 -8.63 -21.46 -13.84
C ASN A 777 -7.41 -21.40 -14.79
N SER A 778 -6.22 -21.69 -14.27
CA SER A 778 -4.94 -21.57 -14.99
C SER A 778 -4.86 -22.43 -16.25
N THR A 779 -5.31 -23.69 -16.19
CA THR A 779 -5.30 -24.60 -17.35
C THR A 779 -6.25 -24.12 -18.42
N LYS A 780 -7.49 -23.74 -18.05
CA LYS A 780 -8.48 -23.24 -19.01
C LYS A 780 -8.03 -21.92 -19.65
N ARG A 781 -7.36 -21.07 -18.87
CA ARG A 781 -6.81 -19.80 -19.33
C ARG A 781 -5.72 -19.99 -20.40
N SER A 782 -4.82 -20.96 -20.21
CA SER A 782 -3.82 -21.32 -21.23
C SER A 782 -4.48 -21.87 -22.50
N VAL A 783 -5.51 -22.72 -22.37
CA VAL A 783 -6.24 -23.26 -23.52
C VAL A 783 -6.95 -22.15 -24.31
N VAL A 784 -7.66 -21.25 -23.63
CA VAL A 784 -8.32 -20.10 -24.28
C VAL A 784 -7.29 -19.21 -24.97
N PHE A 785 -6.17 -18.90 -24.31
CA PHE A 785 -5.11 -18.09 -24.91
C PHE A 785 -4.54 -18.73 -26.18
N ILE A 786 -4.14 -20.00 -26.13
CA ILE A 786 -3.62 -20.73 -27.31
C ILE A 786 -4.66 -20.78 -28.43
N SER A 787 -5.94 -21.00 -28.08
CA SER A 787 -7.04 -21.01 -29.06
C SER A 787 -7.20 -19.65 -29.75
N MET A 788 -7.08 -18.54 -29.01
CA MET A 788 -7.12 -17.19 -29.59
C MET A 788 -5.96 -16.93 -30.55
N VAL A 789 -4.75 -17.44 -30.25
CA VAL A 789 -3.58 -17.32 -31.14
C VAL A 789 -3.86 -18.01 -32.48
N PHE A 790 -4.27 -19.27 -32.45
CA PHE A 790 -4.55 -20.04 -33.66
C PHE A 790 -5.76 -19.50 -34.43
N PHE A 791 -6.81 -19.07 -33.72
CA PHE A 791 -7.97 -18.47 -34.36
C PHE A 791 -7.61 -17.17 -35.08
N GLY A 792 -6.82 -16.29 -34.44
CA GLY A 792 -6.35 -15.05 -35.05
C GLY A 792 -5.47 -15.31 -36.28
N ALA A 793 -4.50 -16.22 -36.16
CA ALA A 793 -3.61 -16.60 -37.26
C ALA A 793 -4.39 -17.23 -38.44
N GLY A 794 -5.30 -18.16 -38.14
CA GLY A 794 -6.13 -18.84 -39.14
C GLY A 794 -7.08 -17.88 -39.86
N MET A 795 -7.75 -17.00 -39.12
CA MET A 795 -8.64 -15.98 -39.69
C MET A 795 -7.88 -15.02 -40.62
N LEU A 796 -6.68 -14.61 -40.23
CA LEU A 796 -5.83 -13.79 -41.09
C LEU A 796 -5.47 -14.53 -42.39
N MET A 797 -4.97 -15.76 -42.28
CA MET A 797 -4.60 -16.58 -43.45
C MET A 797 -5.78 -16.79 -44.41
N ILE A 798 -6.96 -17.15 -43.89
CA ILE A 798 -8.16 -17.36 -44.71
C ILE A 798 -8.53 -16.08 -45.45
N ARG A 799 -8.54 -14.93 -44.75
CA ARG A 799 -8.89 -13.64 -45.34
C ARG A 799 -7.87 -13.19 -46.39
N CYS A 800 -6.58 -13.28 -46.09
CA CYS A 800 -5.53 -12.90 -47.03
C CYS A 800 -5.53 -13.80 -48.26
N LEU A 801 -5.68 -15.12 -48.08
CA LEU A 801 -5.78 -16.06 -49.20
C LEU A 801 -7.00 -15.75 -50.09
N THR A 802 -8.16 -15.47 -49.47
CA THR A 802 -9.39 -15.11 -50.20
C THR A 802 -9.18 -13.82 -51.00
N ILE A 803 -8.60 -12.79 -50.39
CA ILE A 803 -8.30 -11.52 -51.07
C ILE A 803 -7.35 -11.73 -52.25
N VAL A 804 -6.29 -12.53 -52.08
CA VAL A 804 -5.33 -12.82 -53.14
C VAL A 804 -6.01 -13.57 -54.30
N MET A 805 -6.79 -14.61 -54.00
CA MET A 805 -7.52 -15.38 -55.02
C MET A 805 -8.53 -14.52 -55.79
N LEU A 806 -9.32 -13.69 -55.09
CA LEU A 806 -10.24 -12.74 -55.74
C LEU A 806 -9.49 -11.66 -56.52
N GLY A 807 -8.32 -11.23 -56.03
CA GLY A 807 -7.44 -10.28 -56.71
C GLY A 807 -6.97 -10.79 -58.07
N MET A 808 -6.67 -12.09 -58.17
CA MET A 808 -6.35 -12.74 -59.44
C MET A 808 -7.53 -12.78 -60.42
N MET A 809 -8.77 -12.80 -59.93
CA MET A 809 -9.99 -12.72 -60.75
C MET A 809 -10.34 -11.27 -61.18
N GLY A 810 -9.78 -10.27 -60.49
CA GLY A 810 -9.93 -8.85 -60.81
C GLY A 810 -10.32 -7.98 -59.60
N SER A 811 -9.90 -6.71 -59.64
CA SER A 811 -10.05 -5.76 -58.51
C SER A 811 -11.50 -5.53 -58.07
N LYS A 812 -12.48 -5.64 -58.98
CA LYS A 812 -13.92 -5.51 -58.67
C LYS A 812 -14.38 -6.53 -57.64
N TRP A 813 -13.87 -7.77 -57.70
CA TRP A 813 -14.23 -8.84 -56.77
C TRP A 813 -13.67 -8.60 -55.38
N VAL A 814 -12.42 -8.12 -55.30
CA VAL A 814 -11.79 -7.74 -54.03
C VAL A 814 -12.56 -6.62 -53.34
N MET A 815 -12.89 -5.54 -54.07
CA MET A 815 -13.65 -4.42 -53.52
C MET A 815 -15.04 -4.82 -53.05
N SER A 816 -15.71 -5.71 -53.80
CA SER A 816 -17.03 -6.23 -53.42
C SER A 816 -16.95 -7.07 -52.14
N TYR A 817 -15.98 -7.97 -52.04
CA TYR A 817 -15.78 -8.80 -50.84
C TYR A 817 -15.46 -7.95 -49.60
N ILE A 818 -14.50 -7.02 -49.69
CA ILE A 818 -14.14 -6.13 -48.58
C ILE A 818 -15.34 -5.26 -48.19
N GLY A 819 -16.05 -4.70 -49.17
CA GLY A 819 -17.22 -3.86 -48.94
C GLY A 819 -18.33 -4.62 -48.20
N ILE A 820 -18.66 -5.84 -48.63
CA ILE A 820 -19.68 -6.67 -47.98
C ILE A 820 -19.25 -7.12 -46.58
N ASP A 821 -18.03 -7.63 -46.42
CA ASP A 821 -17.51 -8.10 -45.12
C ASP A 821 -17.48 -6.95 -44.09
N LEU A 822 -16.95 -5.78 -44.48
CA LEU A 822 -16.90 -4.61 -43.61
C LEU A 822 -18.30 -4.08 -43.28
N SER A 823 -19.20 -4.02 -44.27
CA SER A 823 -20.57 -3.57 -44.06
C SER A 823 -21.33 -4.49 -43.12
N LEU A 824 -21.18 -5.81 -43.27
CA LEU A 824 -21.81 -6.80 -42.40
C LEU A 824 -21.25 -6.72 -40.98
N TYR A 825 -19.93 -6.62 -40.84
CA TYR A 825 -19.28 -6.44 -39.54
C TYR A 825 -19.74 -5.17 -38.81
N LEU A 826 -19.75 -4.02 -39.50
CA LEU A 826 -20.22 -2.76 -38.94
C LEU A 826 -21.70 -2.82 -38.59
N SER A 827 -22.53 -3.45 -39.43
CA SER A 827 -23.96 -3.63 -39.17
C SER A 827 -24.21 -4.46 -37.90
N VAL A 828 -23.48 -5.56 -37.72
CA VAL A 828 -23.56 -6.37 -36.49
C VAL A 828 -23.17 -5.55 -35.26
N LYS A 829 -22.11 -4.73 -35.35
CA LYS A 829 -21.71 -3.85 -34.25
C LYS A 829 -22.74 -2.79 -33.91
N VAL A 830 -23.36 -2.17 -34.92
CA VAL A 830 -24.45 -1.22 -34.73
C VAL A 830 -25.65 -1.89 -34.07
N LEU A 831 -26.04 -3.09 -34.53
CA LEU A 831 -27.15 -3.86 -33.98
C LEU A 831 -26.92 -4.31 -32.53
N ARG A 832 -25.67 -4.60 -32.14
CA ARG A 832 -25.30 -4.91 -30.75
C ARG A 832 -25.20 -3.68 -29.85
N GLY A 833 -25.26 -2.47 -30.41
CA GLY A 833 -25.16 -1.22 -29.67
C GLY A 833 -23.71 -0.82 -29.32
N ASP A 834 -22.69 -1.48 -29.88
CA ASP A 834 -21.29 -1.32 -29.49
C ASP A 834 -20.76 0.11 -29.70
N PHE A 835 -21.33 0.86 -30.66
CA PHE A 835 -20.93 2.25 -30.97
C PHE A 835 -21.57 3.30 -30.04
N TRP A 836 -22.64 2.95 -29.32
CA TRP A 836 -23.36 3.87 -28.44
C TRP A 836 -22.83 3.84 -27.00
N TYR A 837 -21.87 2.96 -26.71
CA TYR A 837 -21.33 2.70 -25.36
C TYR A 837 -20.02 3.45 -25.06
N TRP A 838 -19.42 4.12 -26.06
CA TRP A 838 -18.16 4.87 -25.94
C TRP A 838 -18.37 6.36 -25.69
#